data_AF-A0AAN7GV28-F1
#
_entry.id   AF-A0AAN7GV28-F1
#
_cell.length_a   1.000
_cell.length_b   1.000
_cell.length_c   1.000
_cell.angle_alpha   90.00
_cell.angle_beta   90.00
_cell.angle_gamma   90.00
#
_symmetry.space_group_name_H-M   'P 1'
#
loop_
_entity.id
_entity.type
_entity.pdbx_description
1 polymer ?
#
loop_
_entity_poly.entity_id
_entity_poly.type
_entity_poly.pdbx_seq_one_letter_code
_entity_poly.pdbx_strand_id
1 'polypeptide(L)'
;MESIDYLKVLFMGPFSGLWCATAMKSKLLPPISFFSKRLSNLYNFSCSIMGPHWNALPSPTLTLTTLFLFSCLCSFGSGSRPARITAPAGRGANQEAPTPGIQPIRPSPAVQLLFQDQHVVLDNGIVRVTLANPEGSITGIQYCGVDNLLEVSNGESNRGYWDVVWSAMGTTRTKGVLDRLEGTELEVVVQNEEQVELSFTRSWNFSLSETVVPMNVDKRFVLLRGSSGFYTYAIYEHLAEWPGFIIDNTRTVFKLRKDKFHYMAIADNRQRFMPLPDDRDPPRGQVLAYPEAVRLVDPVEPGFQGEVDDKYEYSCESKDISVHGWISTDPPVGFWQITPSIEFRSGGPNKQFLTSHVGPTSLNVFVSAHYSGEDLVMEFGPDEAWKKVFGPVFVYLNSLPPEGDPISLWEDAKQQFKLEEQKWPYSFPASEDFTPADQRGKVSGRLLLLDRFVLFTWHLKLAIKNNFLYSITFRYFSEECLPATGAYVGLAVPGEVGSWQRETKGYQFWTRAEEDGFFSISNVLPGDYDLYAWVPGFMGDYKYHYTITISPALDINLRDLIYEPPRNGPTIWEIGIPDRSAAEFYVPDPDPLYINKLYINHTDRFRQYGLWERYAELYPEGDLVYYVGESDYKKDWFFAQVTRKKENGTYEGTAWQIKFTLDAVDANETYTLQVALATAHVSEVQVRTAATVRKADSIDSP
;
A
#
# COMPACT_ATOMS: atom_id res chain seq x y z
N MET A 1 -25.36 58.96 22.97
CA MET A 1 -25.69 58.26 21.71
C MET A 1 -24.39 58.20 20.94
N GLU A 2 -23.65 57.11 21.14
CA GLU A 2 -23.57 55.96 20.20
C GLU A 2 -22.67 56.33 18.99
N SER A 3 -21.64 55.58 18.61
CA SER A 3 -21.47 54.13 18.70
C SER A 3 -20.03 53.73 19.02
N ILE A 4 -19.90 52.74 19.91
CA ILE A 4 -18.78 51.81 19.90
C ILE A 4 -18.86 51.10 18.55
N ASP A 5 -17.90 51.34 17.66
CA ASP A 5 -17.82 50.62 16.40
C ASP A 5 -17.43 49.18 16.67
N TYR A 6 -18.39 48.28 16.41
CA TYR A 6 -18.20 46.85 16.51
C TYR A 6 -17.17 46.38 15.48
N LEU A 7 -16.09 45.82 15.99
CA LEU A 7 -15.15 44.99 15.26
C LEU A 7 -15.92 43.81 14.65
N LYS A 8 -16.06 43.75 13.32
CA LYS A 8 -16.46 42.52 12.65
C LYS A 8 -15.23 41.62 12.53
N VAL A 9 -15.11 40.66 13.45
CA VAL A 9 -14.15 39.57 13.34
C VAL A 9 -14.81 38.46 12.54
N LEU A 10 -14.29 38.16 11.35
CA LEU A 10 -14.67 36.99 10.60
C LEU A 10 -13.62 35.90 10.88
N PHE A 11 -14.00 34.87 11.62
CA PHE A 11 -13.17 33.68 11.79
C PHE A 11 -13.40 32.76 10.59
N MET A 12 -12.35 32.47 9.84
CA MET A 12 -12.35 31.37 8.86
C MET A 12 -11.21 30.44 9.23
N GLY A 13 -11.55 29.27 9.77
CA GLY A 13 -10.65 28.14 9.92
C GLY A 13 -11.03 27.01 8.95
N PRO A 14 -10.12 26.08 8.65
CA PRO A 14 -10.43 24.93 7.82
C PRO A 14 -11.08 23.84 8.68
N PHE A 15 -12.37 23.97 8.96
CA PHE A 15 -13.18 22.85 9.48
C PHE A 15 -14.61 23.00 8.96
N SER A 16 -14.93 22.31 7.86
CA SER A 16 -16.31 22.06 7.45
C SER A 16 -16.87 20.88 8.25
N GLY A 17 -17.39 21.16 9.44
CA GLY A 17 -18.10 20.18 10.28
C GLY A 17 -19.52 20.67 10.57
N LEU A 18 -20.50 20.02 9.96
CA LEU A 18 -21.93 20.31 10.10
C LEU A 18 -22.42 19.94 11.50
N TRP A 19 -22.75 20.91 12.37
CA TRP A 19 -23.46 20.64 13.63
C TRP A 19 -24.91 21.12 13.53
N CYS A 20 -25.83 20.16 13.47
CA CYS A 20 -27.27 20.37 13.58
C CYS A 20 -27.62 20.68 15.06
N ALA A 21 -28.05 21.90 15.36
CA ALA A 21 -28.50 22.27 16.70
C ALA A 21 -29.96 21.84 16.93
N THR A 22 -30.18 20.87 17.83
CA THR A 22 -31.49 20.65 18.47
C THR A 22 -31.48 21.32 19.84
N ALA A 23 -32.42 22.23 20.08
CA ALA A 23 -32.55 22.97 21.32
C ALA A 23 -33.22 22.13 22.43
N MET A 24 -32.60 22.02 23.60
CA MET A 24 -33.30 21.84 24.87
C MET A 24 -32.65 22.71 25.97
N LYS A 25 -33.51 23.46 26.66
CA LYS A 25 -33.21 24.34 27.79
C LYS A 25 -32.84 23.52 29.03
N SER A 26 -31.77 23.89 29.75
CA SER A 26 -31.88 24.58 31.06
C SER A 26 -30.57 24.57 31.86
N LYS A 27 -30.16 25.77 32.29
CA LYS A 27 -29.47 26.16 33.53
C LYS A 27 -28.27 25.32 34.01
N LEU A 28 -27.06 25.88 33.86
CA LEU A 28 -26.18 26.34 34.96
C LEU A 28 -24.86 26.86 34.35
N LEU A 29 -24.59 28.15 34.52
CA LEU A 29 -23.29 28.80 34.26
C LEU A 29 -22.76 29.38 35.58
N PRO A 30 -21.45 29.29 35.83
CA PRO A 30 -20.69 30.34 36.48
C PRO A 30 -19.57 30.89 35.55
N PRO A 31 -18.92 32.02 35.90
CA PRO A 31 -18.64 33.10 34.94
C PRO A 31 -17.24 33.09 34.33
N ILE A 32 -17.16 33.84 33.22
CA ILE A 32 -15.97 34.29 32.50
C ILE A 32 -15.03 35.03 33.45
N SER A 33 -13.99 34.37 33.96
CA SER A 33 -12.89 35.02 34.69
C SER A 33 -11.55 34.28 34.58
N PHE A 34 -11.24 33.67 33.43
CA PHE A 34 -9.96 32.97 33.22
C PHE A 34 -9.15 33.45 32.00
N PHE A 35 -9.49 34.60 31.43
CA PHE A 35 -8.73 35.25 30.35
C PHE A 35 -8.24 36.64 30.78
N SER A 36 -7.35 36.72 31.79
CA SER A 36 -6.50 37.91 31.95
C SER A 36 -5.17 37.70 32.69
N LYS A 37 -4.74 36.45 32.95
CA LYS A 37 -3.43 36.20 33.59
C LYS A 37 -2.67 35.07 32.92
N ARG A 38 -2.13 35.34 31.72
CA ARG A 38 -0.90 34.69 31.19
C ARG A 38 -0.43 35.32 29.86
N LEU A 39 -0.51 36.65 29.76
CA LEU A 39 0.07 37.42 28.64
C LEU A 39 1.15 38.39 29.15
N SER A 40 1.92 37.93 30.13
CA SER A 40 3.07 38.66 30.65
C SER A 40 4.13 37.65 31.06
N ASN A 41 4.83 37.11 30.08
CA ASN A 41 6.26 36.82 30.15
C ASN A 41 6.70 36.21 28.82
N LEU A 42 7.79 36.76 28.30
CA LEU A 42 8.47 36.44 27.03
C LEU A 42 7.71 36.96 25.81
N TYR A 43 8.23 38.02 25.19
CA TYR A 43 8.51 38.14 23.74
C TYR A 43 9.04 39.55 23.48
N ASN A 44 10.24 39.64 22.89
CA ASN A 44 10.79 40.88 22.37
C ASN A 44 10.04 41.26 21.09
N PHE A 45 9.38 42.43 21.10
CA PHE A 45 8.74 43.00 19.91
C PHE A 45 9.67 44.05 19.27
N SER A 46 9.89 43.96 17.97
CA SER A 46 10.26 45.11 17.13
C SER A 46 9.03 45.49 16.28
N CYS A 47 8.70 46.79 16.26
CA CYS A 47 7.60 47.33 15.48
C CYS A 47 8.09 48.67 14.89
N SER A 48 7.95 48.85 13.57
CA SER A 48 8.32 50.08 12.87
C SER A 48 7.10 50.61 12.12
N ILE A 49 6.67 51.84 12.47
CA ILE A 49 5.57 52.55 11.81
C ILE A 49 6.01 54.01 11.59
N MET A 50 5.88 54.52 10.36
CA MET A 50 6.04 55.94 10.01
C MET A 50 4.72 56.48 9.40
N GLY A 51 4.27 57.68 9.84
CA GLY A 51 3.20 58.45 9.19
C GLY A 51 2.71 59.68 10.01
N PRO A 52 2.50 60.88 9.40
CA PRO A 52 2.20 62.12 10.13
C PRO A 52 0.73 62.64 10.09
N HIS A 53 0.38 63.41 11.14
CA HIS A 53 -0.63 64.45 11.43
C HIS A 53 -1.97 64.65 10.65
N TRP A 54 -3.04 64.92 11.41
CA TRP A 54 -4.40 65.34 10.99
C TRP A 54 -4.86 66.67 11.63
N ASN A 55 -5.81 67.38 10.99
CA ASN A 55 -6.64 68.46 11.55
C ASN A 55 -8.12 68.35 11.06
N ALA A 56 -9.04 69.09 11.69
CA ALA A 56 -10.38 68.67 12.16
C ALA A 56 -11.67 69.17 11.43
N LEU A 57 -12.76 68.35 11.54
CA LEU A 57 -14.24 68.61 11.74
C LEU A 57 -15.10 69.42 10.71
N PRO A 58 -16.48 69.36 10.71
CA PRO A 58 -17.48 68.32 11.06
C PRO A 58 -18.80 68.20 10.19
N SER A 59 -19.50 67.03 10.30
CA SER A 59 -20.98 66.72 10.39
C SER A 59 -22.06 67.17 9.35
N PRO A 60 -23.34 66.66 9.37
CA PRO A 60 -23.80 65.29 9.05
C PRO A 60 -25.11 65.22 8.18
N THR A 61 -25.52 64.03 7.70
CA THR A 61 -26.95 63.61 7.54
C THR A 61 -27.07 62.10 7.19
N LEU A 62 -28.16 61.47 7.63
CA LEU A 62 -28.36 60.01 7.78
C LEU A 62 -29.46 59.50 6.82
N THR A 63 -29.30 58.32 6.21
CA THR A 63 -30.44 57.50 5.73
C THR A 63 -30.02 56.03 5.55
N LEU A 64 -30.83 55.11 6.12
CA LEU A 64 -30.67 53.66 6.05
C LEU A 64 -31.79 53.10 5.15
N THR A 65 -31.47 52.22 4.20
CA THR A 65 -32.48 51.44 3.48
C THR A 65 -31.92 50.06 3.18
N THR A 66 -32.56 49.03 3.77
CA THR A 66 -32.20 47.62 3.56
C THR A 66 -33.24 47.01 2.61
N LEU A 67 -32.78 46.43 1.50
CA LEU A 67 -33.60 45.66 0.58
C LEU A 67 -33.22 44.18 0.73
N PHE A 68 -34.17 43.33 1.11
CA PHE A 68 -34.07 41.87 1.01
C PHE A 68 -35.07 41.40 -0.04
N LEU A 69 -34.58 40.68 -1.05
CA LEU A 69 -35.38 39.85 -1.94
C LEU A 69 -34.80 38.44 -1.91
N PHE A 70 -35.64 37.51 -1.46
CA PHE A 70 -35.45 36.07 -1.53
C PHE A 70 -36.11 35.53 -2.81
N SER A 71 -35.58 34.44 -3.35
CA SER A 71 -36.42 33.42 -3.99
C SER A 71 -35.92 32.02 -3.63
N CYS A 72 -36.78 31.30 -2.89
CA CYS A 72 -36.73 29.87 -2.60
C CYS A 72 -37.50 29.07 -3.67
N LEU A 73 -37.22 27.76 -3.75
CA LEU A 73 -38.17 26.66 -3.97
C LEU A 73 -37.55 25.39 -3.34
N CYS A 74 -37.91 25.07 -2.09
CA CYS A 74 -38.85 24.02 -1.63
C CYS A 74 -38.30 22.58 -1.77
N SER A 75 -37.80 21.88 -0.73
CA SER A 75 -38.43 21.33 0.51
C SER A 75 -39.09 19.95 0.31
N PHE A 76 -38.79 18.98 1.19
CA PHE A 76 -39.75 18.33 2.10
C PHE A 76 -39.05 17.45 3.15
N GLY A 77 -39.51 17.55 4.40
CA GLY A 77 -39.03 16.82 5.56
C GLY A 77 -40.07 15.87 6.17
N SER A 78 -39.52 14.97 6.99
CA SER A 78 -40.05 14.08 8.03
C SER A 78 -41.50 14.20 8.55
N GLY A 79 -42.15 13.02 8.66
CA GLY A 79 -42.44 12.35 9.95
C GLY A 79 -43.76 12.62 10.69
N SER A 80 -44.58 11.57 10.90
CA SER A 80 -45.29 11.31 12.18
C SER A 80 -45.99 9.93 12.20
N ARG A 81 -46.01 9.31 13.39
CA ARG A 81 -46.52 7.96 13.75
C ARG A 81 -48.06 7.88 13.87
N PRO A 82 -48.65 6.66 13.93
CA PRO A 82 -50.03 6.43 13.52
C PRO A 82 -51.04 6.48 14.66
N ALA A 83 -52.26 6.91 14.33
CA ALA A 83 -53.46 6.69 15.13
C ALA A 83 -54.41 5.74 14.37
N ARG A 84 -54.91 4.72 15.09
CA ARG A 84 -56.04 3.85 14.70
C ARG A 84 -57.26 4.70 14.36
N ILE A 85 -57.98 4.35 13.30
CA ILE A 85 -59.45 4.22 13.24
C ILE A 85 -59.85 3.45 11.97
N THR A 86 -60.90 2.66 12.14
CA THR A 86 -61.59 1.66 11.33
C THR A 86 -61.96 2.05 9.89
N ALA A 87 -61.86 1.07 8.97
CA ALA A 87 -62.44 1.12 7.63
C ALA A 87 -63.82 0.41 7.57
N PRO A 88 -64.78 0.89 6.75
CA PRO A 88 -66.01 0.17 6.45
C PRO A 88 -65.83 -0.78 5.24
N ALA A 89 -66.66 -1.81 5.24
CA ALA A 89 -66.68 -2.90 4.26
C ALA A 89 -67.27 -2.49 2.89
N GLY A 90 -66.73 -3.07 1.82
CA GLY A 90 -67.32 -3.10 0.48
C GLY A 90 -66.80 -4.31 -0.31
N ARG A 91 -67.71 -5.21 -0.69
CA ARG A 91 -67.47 -6.49 -1.39
C ARG A 91 -67.16 -6.30 -2.88
N GLY A 92 -66.35 -7.20 -3.46
CA GLY A 92 -66.38 -7.43 -4.91
C GLY A 92 -65.25 -8.28 -5.52
N ALA A 93 -65.47 -9.61 -5.56
CA ALA A 93 -65.06 -10.60 -6.57
C ALA A 93 -63.56 -10.97 -6.80
N ASN A 94 -63.33 -12.28 -6.67
CA ASN A 94 -62.11 -13.06 -6.87
C ASN A 94 -61.57 -13.07 -8.30
N GLN A 95 -60.23 -12.96 -8.43
CA GLN A 95 -59.41 -13.70 -9.39
C GLN A 95 -58.01 -13.87 -8.80
N GLU A 96 -57.65 -15.07 -8.37
CA GLU A 96 -56.31 -15.43 -7.90
C GLU A 96 -55.37 -15.53 -9.12
N ALA A 97 -54.32 -14.71 -9.14
CA ALA A 97 -53.14 -14.92 -9.97
C ALA A 97 -52.20 -15.90 -9.25
N PRO A 98 -51.55 -16.85 -9.96
CA PRO A 98 -50.70 -17.83 -9.32
C PRO A 98 -49.42 -17.17 -8.78
N THR A 99 -49.17 -17.36 -7.48
CA THR A 99 -47.92 -17.00 -6.81
C THR A 99 -46.76 -17.74 -7.49
N PRO A 100 -45.64 -17.08 -7.85
CA PRO A 100 -44.45 -17.78 -8.33
C PRO A 100 -43.94 -18.68 -7.21
N GLY A 101 -43.94 -19.99 -7.45
CA GLY A 101 -43.40 -20.96 -6.52
C GLY A 101 -41.92 -20.67 -6.27
N ILE A 102 -41.56 -20.47 -5.01
CA ILE A 102 -40.17 -20.48 -4.54
C ILE A 102 -39.63 -21.86 -4.86
N GLN A 103 -38.75 -21.97 -5.87
CA GLN A 103 -38.03 -23.21 -6.10
C GLN A 103 -37.13 -23.48 -4.88
N PRO A 104 -37.11 -24.72 -4.35
CA PRO A 104 -36.18 -25.06 -3.29
C PRO A 104 -34.75 -24.87 -3.81
N ILE A 105 -33.97 -24.06 -3.09
CA ILE A 105 -32.54 -23.87 -3.33
C ILE A 105 -31.91 -25.27 -3.26
N ARG A 106 -31.43 -25.79 -4.40
CA ARG A 106 -30.70 -27.07 -4.39
C ARG A 106 -29.41 -26.85 -3.61
N PRO A 107 -29.12 -27.67 -2.59
CA PRO A 107 -27.85 -27.56 -1.87
C PRO A 107 -26.69 -27.84 -2.84
N SER A 108 -25.60 -27.09 -2.70
CA SER A 108 -24.39 -27.32 -3.49
C SER A 108 -23.92 -28.78 -3.34
N PRO A 109 -23.33 -29.40 -4.38
CA PRO A 109 -22.82 -30.76 -4.29
C PRO A 109 -21.82 -30.91 -3.14
N ALA A 110 -21.81 -32.08 -2.49
CA ALA A 110 -20.82 -32.40 -1.46
C ALA A 110 -19.41 -32.49 -2.09
N VAL A 111 -18.38 -32.11 -1.32
CA VAL A 111 -16.99 -32.22 -1.77
C VAL A 111 -16.64 -33.70 -1.96
N GLN A 112 -16.00 -34.00 -3.10
CA GLN A 112 -15.53 -35.32 -3.49
C GLN A 112 -14.00 -35.32 -3.56
N LEU A 113 -13.42 -36.44 -3.14
CA LEU A 113 -12.00 -36.74 -3.25
C LEU A 113 -11.86 -38.02 -4.08
N LEU A 114 -11.12 -37.96 -5.17
CA LEU A 114 -10.91 -39.08 -6.08
C LEU A 114 -9.41 -39.34 -6.25
N PHE A 115 -8.99 -40.58 -5.96
CA PHE A 115 -7.62 -41.03 -6.23
C PHE A 115 -7.54 -41.64 -7.63
N GLN A 116 -6.50 -41.25 -8.35
CA GLN A 116 -6.09 -41.79 -9.65
C GLN A 116 -4.60 -42.19 -9.55
N ASP A 117 -4.10 -42.98 -10.49
CA ASP A 117 -2.76 -43.59 -10.38
C ASP A 117 -1.64 -42.59 -10.05
N GLN A 118 -1.60 -41.44 -10.75
CA GLN A 118 -0.59 -40.39 -10.56
C GLN A 118 -1.16 -39.06 -10.06
N HIS A 119 -2.45 -39.03 -9.72
CA HIS A 119 -3.15 -37.80 -9.38
C HIS A 119 -4.17 -37.99 -8.28
N VAL A 120 -4.46 -36.91 -7.57
CA VAL A 120 -5.59 -36.81 -6.66
C VAL A 120 -6.44 -35.62 -7.07
N VAL A 121 -7.76 -35.81 -7.07
CA VAL A 121 -8.73 -34.84 -7.60
C VAL A 121 -9.68 -34.39 -6.49
N LEU A 122 -9.76 -33.09 -6.28
CA LEU A 122 -10.71 -32.41 -5.42
C LEU A 122 -11.84 -31.84 -6.29
N ASP A 123 -13.11 -32.13 -5.98
CA ASP A 123 -14.26 -31.70 -6.77
C ASP A 123 -15.45 -31.32 -5.87
N ASN A 124 -15.96 -30.09 -5.97
CA ASN A 124 -17.15 -29.65 -5.22
C ASN A 124 -18.36 -29.38 -6.14
N GLY A 125 -18.29 -29.83 -7.39
CA GLY A 125 -19.29 -29.60 -8.44
C GLY A 125 -19.25 -28.20 -9.08
N ILE A 126 -18.41 -27.29 -8.58
CA ILE A 126 -18.18 -25.95 -9.14
C ILE A 126 -16.78 -25.88 -9.75
N VAL A 127 -15.78 -26.25 -8.95
CA VAL A 127 -14.37 -26.31 -9.34
C VAL A 127 -13.89 -27.74 -9.14
N ARG A 128 -13.07 -28.21 -10.10
CA ARG A 128 -12.30 -29.43 -9.94
C ARG A 128 -10.81 -29.12 -10.04
N VAL A 129 -10.05 -29.52 -9.02
CA VAL A 129 -8.60 -29.30 -8.92
C VAL A 129 -7.90 -30.65 -8.95
N THR A 130 -6.95 -30.81 -9.86
CA THR A 130 -6.15 -32.02 -10.02
C THR A 130 -4.72 -31.74 -9.55
N LEU A 131 -4.25 -32.57 -8.62
CA LEU A 131 -2.94 -32.47 -8.00
C LEU A 131 -2.12 -33.73 -8.33
N ALA A 132 -0.83 -33.56 -8.62
CA ALA A 132 0.10 -34.67 -8.76
C ALA A 132 0.26 -35.40 -7.42
N ASN A 133 0.33 -36.73 -7.46
CA ASN A 133 0.43 -37.58 -6.28
C ASN A 133 1.75 -38.39 -6.32
N PRO A 134 2.67 -38.20 -5.35
CA PRO A 134 2.57 -37.41 -4.12
C PRO A 134 3.16 -35.99 -4.20
N GLU A 135 3.52 -35.49 -5.38
CA GLU A 135 4.33 -34.28 -5.49
C GLU A 135 3.57 -32.99 -5.11
N GLY A 136 2.24 -32.98 -5.22
CA GLY A 136 1.39 -31.85 -4.85
C GLY A 136 1.53 -30.62 -5.76
N SER A 137 1.96 -30.82 -7.01
CA SER A 137 1.84 -29.78 -8.06
C SER A 137 0.42 -29.79 -8.63
N ILE A 138 -0.11 -28.62 -8.98
CA ILE A 138 -1.46 -28.46 -9.53
C ILE A 138 -1.36 -28.66 -11.05
N THR A 139 -1.81 -29.82 -11.51
CA THR A 139 -1.68 -30.24 -12.91
C THR A 139 -2.87 -29.79 -13.74
N GLY A 140 -4.02 -29.54 -13.10
CA GLY A 140 -5.19 -28.99 -13.76
C GLY A 140 -6.21 -28.33 -12.85
N ILE A 141 -6.91 -27.34 -13.41
CA ILE A 141 -8.06 -26.67 -12.80
C ILE A 141 -9.17 -26.64 -13.84
N GLN A 142 -10.24 -27.38 -13.60
CA GLN A 142 -11.42 -27.41 -14.47
C GLN A 142 -12.50 -26.49 -13.88
N TYR A 143 -13.02 -25.58 -14.70
CA TYR A 143 -14.02 -24.59 -14.29
C TYR A 143 -14.84 -24.08 -15.47
N CYS A 144 -16.14 -23.86 -15.25
CA CYS A 144 -17.07 -23.27 -16.23
C CYS A 144 -16.96 -23.90 -17.63
N GLY A 145 -16.91 -25.23 -17.70
CA GLY A 145 -16.81 -25.98 -18.95
C GLY A 145 -15.44 -25.96 -19.63
N VAL A 146 -14.47 -25.19 -19.13
CA VAL A 146 -13.07 -25.26 -19.57
C VAL A 146 -12.41 -26.47 -18.91
N ASP A 147 -11.80 -27.31 -19.75
CA ASP A 147 -11.15 -28.57 -19.38
C ASP A 147 -9.96 -28.37 -18.42
N ASN A 148 -9.13 -27.38 -18.72
CA ASN A 148 -8.03 -26.96 -17.86
C ASN A 148 -7.72 -25.48 -18.07
N LEU A 149 -7.70 -24.69 -17.00
CA LEU A 149 -7.31 -23.28 -17.03
C LEU A 149 -5.79 -23.08 -17.15
N LEU A 150 -4.99 -24.10 -16.81
CA LEU A 150 -3.52 -24.04 -16.78
C LEU A 150 -2.90 -24.37 -18.13
N GLU A 151 -1.72 -23.84 -18.40
CA GLU A 151 -0.98 -24.00 -19.65
C GLU A 151 -0.61 -25.48 -19.91
N VAL A 152 -1.40 -26.16 -20.72
CA VAL A 152 -1.25 -27.60 -20.97
C VAL A 152 -0.02 -27.94 -21.81
N SER A 153 0.54 -26.98 -22.54
CA SER A 153 1.81 -27.17 -23.26
C SER A 153 3.02 -27.25 -22.32
N ASN A 154 2.88 -26.78 -21.07
CA ASN A 154 3.88 -27.01 -20.04
C ASN A 154 3.76 -28.43 -19.47
N GLY A 155 4.90 -29.01 -19.09
CA GLY A 155 4.94 -30.18 -18.22
C GLY A 155 4.18 -29.93 -16.91
N GLU A 156 3.62 -30.97 -16.32
CA GLU A 156 2.65 -30.83 -15.22
C GLU A 156 3.21 -30.10 -13.99
N SER A 157 4.48 -30.33 -13.64
CA SER A 157 5.18 -29.64 -12.54
C SER A 157 5.47 -28.15 -12.81
N ASN A 158 5.18 -27.67 -14.02
CA ASN A 158 5.38 -26.28 -14.45
C ASN A 158 4.06 -25.59 -14.83
N ARG A 159 2.95 -26.00 -14.21
CA ARG A 159 1.61 -25.40 -14.39
C ARG A 159 1.22 -24.54 -13.19
N GLY A 160 0.78 -25.17 -12.10
CA GLY A 160 0.56 -24.53 -10.80
C GLY A 160 1.41 -25.18 -9.71
N TYR A 161 2.15 -24.39 -8.93
CA TYR A 161 3.07 -24.94 -7.94
C TYR A 161 3.44 -23.92 -6.85
N TRP A 162 3.95 -24.46 -5.74
CA TRP A 162 4.76 -23.70 -4.78
C TRP A 162 6.23 -23.80 -5.19
N ASP A 163 7.01 -22.75 -4.96
CA ASP A 163 8.47 -22.86 -5.08
C ASP A 163 9.19 -21.98 -4.04
N VAL A 164 10.46 -22.32 -3.84
CA VAL A 164 11.44 -21.41 -3.25
C VAL A 164 12.63 -21.25 -4.20
N VAL A 165 13.27 -20.08 -4.11
CA VAL A 165 14.62 -19.88 -4.64
C VAL A 165 15.55 -19.78 -3.44
N TRP A 166 16.54 -20.67 -3.36
CA TRP A 166 17.38 -20.81 -2.18
C TRP A 166 18.86 -21.00 -2.54
N SER A 167 19.75 -20.76 -1.59
CA SER A 167 21.17 -21.06 -1.73
C SER A 167 21.77 -21.56 -0.42
N ALA A 168 22.79 -22.41 -0.51
CA ALA A 168 23.59 -22.76 0.66
C ALA A 168 24.33 -21.52 1.20
N MET A 169 24.61 -21.50 2.51
CA MET A 169 25.38 -20.42 3.12
C MET A 169 26.76 -20.25 2.49
N GLY A 170 27.19 -18.99 2.31
CA GLY A 170 28.49 -18.66 1.71
C GLY A 170 28.58 -18.83 0.19
N THR A 171 27.46 -19.10 -0.49
CA THR A 171 27.41 -19.16 -1.95
C THR A 171 27.65 -17.77 -2.55
N THR A 172 28.64 -17.64 -3.44
CA THR A 172 28.98 -16.36 -4.13
C THR A 172 28.27 -16.17 -5.47
N ARG A 173 27.47 -17.15 -5.90
CA ARG A 173 26.69 -17.07 -7.15
C ARG A 173 25.50 -16.13 -6.94
N THR A 174 25.23 -15.31 -7.93
CA THR A 174 24.15 -14.31 -7.94
C THR A 174 22.73 -14.88 -8.15
N LYS A 175 22.58 -16.18 -8.38
CA LYS A 175 21.30 -16.84 -8.64
C LYS A 175 21.17 -18.11 -7.81
N GLY A 176 20.16 -18.16 -6.94
CA GLY A 176 19.79 -19.33 -6.18
C GLY A 176 19.26 -20.49 -7.02
N VAL A 177 19.12 -21.63 -6.36
CA VAL A 177 18.55 -22.88 -6.86
C VAL A 177 17.03 -22.85 -6.67
N LEU A 178 16.31 -23.22 -7.72
CA LEU A 178 14.86 -23.33 -7.68
C LEU A 178 14.47 -24.70 -7.14
N ASP A 179 13.64 -24.73 -6.09
CA ASP A 179 13.06 -25.95 -5.54
C ASP A 179 11.53 -25.85 -5.60
N ARG A 180 10.89 -26.82 -6.26
CA ARG A 180 9.44 -26.92 -6.46
C ARG A 180 8.67 -27.45 -5.25
N LEU A 181 9.40 -27.70 -4.16
CA LEU A 181 8.84 -28.20 -2.91
C LEU A 181 7.99 -29.45 -3.14
N GLU A 182 8.43 -30.34 -4.03
CA GLU A 182 7.68 -31.55 -4.39
C GLU A 182 7.56 -32.45 -3.16
N GLY A 183 6.33 -32.83 -2.83
CA GLY A 183 6.04 -33.76 -1.74
C GLY A 183 6.52 -35.17 -2.09
N THR A 184 6.85 -35.93 -1.06
CA THR A 184 7.14 -37.37 -1.15
C THR A 184 6.02 -38.22 -0.55
N GLU A 185 5.15 -37.61 0.25
CA GLU A 185 4.01 -38.27 0.89
C GLU A 185 2.74 -37.40 0.75
N LEU A 186 1.59 -38.06 0.64
CA LEU A 186 0.26 -37.45 0.61
C LEU A 186 -0.56 -37.99 1.78
N GLU A 187 -1.17 -37.09 2.54
CA GLU A 187 -2.12 -37.40 3.60
C GLU A 187 -3.47 -36.69 3.37
N VAL A 188 -4.56 -37.40 3.61
CA VAL A 188 -5.91 -36.82 3.67
C VAL A 188 -6.19 -36.42 5.12
N VAL A 189 -6.14 -35.12 5.38
CA VAL A 189 -6.20 -34.57 6.74
C VAL A 189 -7.65 -34.41 7.18
N VAL A 190 -8.48 -33.91 6.28
CA VAL A 190 -9.93 -33.76 6.47
C VAL A 190 -10.64 -34.30 5.23
N GLN A 191 -11.69 -35.09 5.43
CA GLN A 191 -12.61 -35.51 4.37
C GLN A 191 -14.02 -35.64 4.92
N ASN A 192 -14.91 -34.74 4.48
CA ASN A 192 -16.35 -34.81 4.74
C ASN A 192 -17.10 -34.07 3.61
N GLU A 193 -18.44 -33.98 3.71
CA GLU A 193 -19.25 -33.35 2.66
C GLU A 193 -18.99 -31.84 2.48
N GLU A 194 -18.48 -31.18 3.51
CA GLU A 194 -18.26 -29.73 3.55
C GLU A 194 -16.83 -29.34 3.17
N GLN A 195 -15.85 -30.22 3.39
CA GLN A 195 -14.44 -29.91 3.23
C GLN A 195 -13.62 -31.15 2.89
N VAL A 196 -12.63 -30.94 2.02
CA VAL A 196 -11.45 -31.81 1.94
C VAL A 196 -10.20 -30.96 2.16
N GLU A 197 -9.29 -31.44 3.00
CA GLU A 197 -7.93 -30.91 3.17
C GLU A 197 -6.91 -32.01 2.89
N LEU A 198 -5.97 -31.71 2.00
CA LEU A 198 -4.84 -32.57 1.66
C LEU A 198 -3.53 -31.96 2.12
N SER A 199 -2.62 -32.82 2.58
CA SER A 199 -1.25 -32.51 2.99
C SER A 199 -0.27 -33.22 2.07
N PHE A 200 0.71 -32.48 1.55
CA PHE A 200 1.79 -33.01 0.72
C PHE A 200 3.12 -32.66 1.39
N THR A 201 3.77 -33.64 1.99
CA THR A 201 4.94 -33.43 2.84
C THR A 201 6.23 -33.91 2.19
N ARG A 202 7.33 -33.23 2.49
CA ARG A 202 8.69 -33.69 2.21
C ARG A 202 9.56 -33.43 3.43
N SER A 203 10.10 -34.50 4.01
CA SER A 203 11.05 -34.40 5.10
C SER A 203 12.48 -34.27 4.57
N TRP A 204 13.27 -33.37 5.15
CA TRP A 204 14.67 -33.21 4.76
C TRP A 204 15.60 -34.16 5.55
N ASN A 205 16.67 -34.62 4.90
CA ASN A 205 17.77 -35.32 5.56
C ASN A 205 19.09 -35.10 4.78
N PHE A 206 20.22 -35.48 5.37
CA PHE A 206 21.54 -35.25 4.79
C PHE A 206 21.79 -35.90 3.41
N SER A 207 21.03 -36.93 3.01
CA SER A 207 21.16 -37.51 1.66
C SER A 207 20.61 -36.60 0.56
N LEU A 208 19.77 -35.62 0.92
CA LEU A 208 19.17 -34.63 0.04
C LEU A 208 19.96 -33.31 -0.02
N SER A 209 21.10 -33.24 0.66
CA SER A 209 21.96 -32.04 0.71
C SER A 209 22.27 -31.52 -0.70
N GLU A 210 22.28 -30.19 -0.86
CA GLU A 210 22.53 -29.46 -2.10
C GLU A 210 21.50 -29.69 -3.24
N THR A 211 20.60 -30.66 -3.13
CA THR A 211 19.58 -30.94 -4.17
C THR A 211 18.28 -30.21 -3.94
N VAL A 212 17.87 -30.09 -2.67
CA VAL A 212 16.65 -29.43 -2.23
C VAL A 212 16.95 -28.61 -0.98
N VAL A 213 16.09 -27.64 -0.71
CA VAL A 213 16.26 -26.74 0.42
C VAL A 213 16.30 -27.50 1.76
N PRO A 214 17.20 -27.17 2.70
CA PRO A 214 17.36 -27.88 3.98
C PRO A 214 16.21 -27.75 4.98
N MET A 215 14.95 -27.90 4.57
CA MET A 215 13.80 -27.79 5.47
C MET A 215 12.73 -28.82 5.16
N ASN A 216 11.96 -29.16 6.20
CA ASN A 216 10.69 -29.85 6.06
C ASN A 216 9.69 -28.91 5.38
N VAL A 217 8.89 -29.48 4.49
CA VAL A 217 7.82 -28.76 3.83
C VAL A 217 6.54 -29.56 3.93
N ASP A 218 5.45 -28.88 4.25
CA ASP A 218 4.10 -29.39 4.19
C ASP A 218 3.24 -28.40 3.40
N LYS A 219 2.84 -28.79 2.18
CA LYS A 219 1.92 -28.01 1.34
C LYS A 219 0.50 -28.51 1.53
N ARG A 220 -0.40 -27.57 1.79
CA ARG A 220 -1.80 -27.86 2.09
C ARG A 220 -2.72 -27.30 1.02
N PHE A 221 -3.73 -28.08 0.67
CA PHE A 221 -4.80 -27.70 -0.26
C PHE A 221 -6.15 -27.97 0.37
N VAL A 222 -7.03 -26.96 0.38
CA VAL A 222 -8.37 -27.08 0.94
C VAL A 222 -9.42 -26.73 -0.10
N LEU A 223 -10.39 -27.62 -0.30
CA LEU A 223 -11.59 -27.35 -1.09
C LEU A 223 -12.82 -27.40 -0.19
N LEU A 224 -13.63 -26.33 -0.24
CA LEU A 224 -14.85 -26.21 0.54
C LEU A 224 -16.10 -26.37 -0.35
N ARG A 225 -17.17 -26.91 0.24
CA ARG A 225 -18.48 -27.03 -0.41
C ARG A 225 -19.01 -25.65 -0.80
N GLY A 226 -19.48 -25.54 -2.05
CA GLY A 226 -20.07 -24.30 -2.57
C GLY A 226 -19.09 -23.16 -2.84
N SER A 227 -17.78 -23.35 -2.61
CA SER A 227 -16.78 -22.34 -2.95
C SER A 227 -16.43 -22.37 -4.44
N SER A 228 -16.32 -21.19 -5.07
CA SER A 228 -15.85 -21.06 -6.47
C SER A 228 -14.34 -20.87 -6.51
N GLY A 229 -13.61 -21.79 -5.88
CA GLY A 229 -12.18 -21.71 -5.73
C GLY A 229 -11.65 -22.71 -4.70
N PHE A 230 -10.35 -22.65 -4.45
CA PHE A 230 -9.68 -23.47 -3.43
C PHE A 230 -8.62 -22.67 -2.68
N TYR A 231 -8.27 -23.13 -1.50
CA TYR A 231 -7.27 -22.50 -0.64
C TYR A 231 -5.97 -23.30 -0.68
N THR A 232 -4.84 -22.60 -0.51
CA THR A 232 -3.55 -23.24 -0.30
C THR A 232 -2.70 -22.47 0.69
N TYR A 233 -1.94 -23.21 1.49
CA TYR A 233 -0.92 -22.70 2.40
C TYR A 233 0.23 -23.69 2.49
N ALA A 234 1.34 -23.26 3.08
CA ALA A 234 2.47 -24.14 3.35
C ALA A 234 3.05 -23.89 4.74
N ILE A 235 3.54 -24.95 5.36
CA ILE A 235 4.27 -24.92 6.62
C ILE A 235 5.71 -25.30 6.30
N TYR A 236 6.64 -24.41 6.65
CA TYR A 236 8.07 -24.65 6.51
C TYR A 236 8.68 -24.82 7.90
N GLU A 237 9.56 -25.80 8.06
CA GLU A 237 10.24 -26.08 9.32
C GLU A 237 11.72 -26.41 9.08
N HIS A 238 12.60 -25.63 9.71
CA HIS A 238 14.03 -25.89 9.79
C HIS A 238 14.36 -26.36 11.21
N LEU A 239 14.99 -27.53 11.32
CA LEU A 239 15.46 -28.05 12.61
C LEU A 239 16.86 -27.51 12.91
N ALA A 240 17.18 -27.32 14.20
CA ALA A 240 18.44 -26.70 14.61
C ALA A 240 19.67 -27.49 14.10
N GLU A 241 19.60 -28.81 14.05
CA GLU A 241 20.70 -29.66 13.59
C GLU A 241 21.00 -29.61 12.08
N TRP A 242 20.21 -28.85 11.30
CA TRP A 242 20.34 -28.78 9.85
C TRP A 242 21.25 -27.64 9.38
N PRO A 243 21.81 -27.76 8.17
CA PRO A 243 22.74 -26.77 7.66
C PRO A 243 22.02 -25.46 7.36
N GLY A 244 22.68 -24.35 7.70
CA GLY A 244 22.20 -23.03 7.34
C GLY A 244 22.07 -22.81 5.83
N PHE A 245 21.13 -21.96 5.45
CA PHE A 245 20.81 -21.64 4.05
C PHE A 245 20.12 -20.28 3.95
N ILE A 246 19.93 -19.81 2.72
CA ILE A 246 19.24 -18.57 2.40
C ILE A 246 18.05 -18.88 1.51
N ILE A 247 16.90 -18.25 1.76
CA ILE A 247 15.76 -18.21 0.83
C ILE A 247 15.65 -16.79 0.26
N ASP A 248 15.87 -16.68 -1.05
CA ASP A 248 15.71 -15.43 -1.81
C ASP A 248 14.25 -15.14 -2.11
N ASN A 249 13.46 -16.20 -2.38
CA ASN A 249 12.05 -16.09 -2.74
C ASN A 249 11.25 -17.29 -2.23
N THR A 250 10.00 -17.07 -1.82
CA THR A 250 8.97 -18.11 -1.66
C THR A 250 7.65 -17.63 -2.24
N ARG A 251 6.99 -18.47 -3.04
CA ARG A 251 5.80 -18.06 -3.79
C ARG A 251 4.90 -19.22 -4.21
N THR A 252 3.65 -18.88 -4.54
CA THR A 252 2.80 -19.70 -5.41
C THR A 252 2.80 -19.12 -6.81
N VAL A 253 2.74 -19.99 -7.82
CA VAL A 253 2.75 -19.61 -9.23
C VAL A 253 1.69 -20.40 -9.97
N PHE A 254 0.95 -19.71 -10.83
CA PHE A 254 0.00 -20.30 -11.75
C PHE A 254 0.26 -19.79 -13.16
N LYS A 255 0.59 -20.71 -14.06
CA LYS A 255 0.75 -20.44 -15.49
C LYS A 255 -0.53 -20.83 -16.21
N LEU A 256 -1.31 -19.82 -16.59
CA LEU A 256 -2.59 -20.01 -17.25
C LEU A 256 -2.39 -20.23 -18.74
N ARG A 257 -3.43 -20.72 -19.40
CA ARG A 257 -3.45 -20.92 -20.86
C ARG A 257 -3.24 -19.62 -21.62
N LYS A 258 -2.14 -19.53 -22.37
CA LYS A 258 -1.83 -18.35 -23.20
C LYS A 258 -2.82 -18.13 -24.34
N ASP A 259 -3.57 -19.16 -24.74
CA ASP A 259 -4.61 -19.07 -25.78
C ASP A 259 -5.96 -18.57 -25.26
N LYS A 260 -6.11 -18.40 -23.94
CA LYS A 260 -7.37 -17.99 -23.31
C LYS A 260 -7.24 -16.69 -22.53
N PHE A 261 -6.24 -16.61 -21.66
CA PHE A 261 -6.07 -15.50 -20.72
C PHE A 261 -5.19 -14.42 -21.32
N HIS A 262 -5.82 -13.34 -21.80
CA HIS A 262 -5.13 -12.26 -22.51
C HIS A 262 -5.17 -10.93 -21.76
N TYR A 263 -5.98 -10.80 -20.71
CA TYR A 263 -6.17 -9.54 -19.99
C TYR A 263 -5.74 -9.68 -18.53
N MET A 264 -4.79 -8.85 -18.10
CA MET A 264 -4.26 -8.82 -16.74
C MET A 264 -4.92 -7.69 -15.94
N ALA A 265 -5.24 -7.93 -14.67
CA ALA A 265 -5.67 -6.91 -13.73
C ALA A 265 -4.96 -7.08 -12.38
N ILE A 266 -4.22 -6.03 -11.97
CA ILE A 266 -3.44 -6.02 -10.71
C ILE A 266 -3.78 -4.84 -9.79
N ALA A 267 -4.46 -3.83 -10.32
CA ALA A 267 -5.04 -2.70 -9.59
C ALA A 267 -6.10 -2.02 -10.47
N ASP A 268 -6.99 -1.21 -9.89
CA ASP A 268 -8.04 -0.50 -10.66
C ASP A 268 -7.48 0.31 -11.84
N ASN A 269 -6.32 0.95 -11.65
CA ASN A 269 -5.64 1.74 -12.67
C ASN A 269 -4.57 0.97 -13.46
N ARG A 270 -4.28 -0.29 -13.11
CA ARG A 270 -3.25 -1.13 -13.76
C ARG A 270 -3.86 -2.43 -14.26
N GLN A 271 -4.48 -2.34 -15.42
CA GLN A 271 -5.13 -3.45 -16.12
C GLN A 271 -4.98 -3.25 -17.62
N ARG A 272 -4.75 -4.32 -18.38
CA ARG A 272 -4.63 -4.25 -19.85
C ARG A 272 -4.70 -5.62 -20.50
N PHE A 273 -4.94 -5.61 -21.81
CA PHE A 273 -4.50 -6.72 -22.65
C PHE A 273 -2.97 -6.79 -22.65
N MET A 274 -2.46 -8.02 -22.58
CA MET A 274 -1.03 -8.32 -22.51
C MET A 274 -0.57 -8.95 -23.82
N PRO A 275 0.68 -8.72 -24.24
CA PRO A 275 1.26 -9.44 -25.37
C PRO A 275 1.40 -10.93 -25.05
N LEU A 276 1.54 -11.76 -26.09
CA LEU A 276 1.79 -13.18 -25.92
C LEU A 276 3.23 -13.43 -25.45
N PRO A 277 3.51 -14.53 -24.72
CA PRO A 277 4.89 -14.88 -24.38
C PRO A 277 5.79 -15.02 -25.61
N ASP A 278 5.25 -15.55 -26.71
CA ASP A 278 5.98 -15.74 -27.97
C ASP A 278 6.33 -14.40 -28.66
N ASP A 279 5.63 -13.30 -28.32
CA ASP A 279 5.95 -11.96 -28.84
C ASP A 279 7.26 -11.41 -28.26
N ARG A 280 7.73 -11.97 -27.14
CA ARG A 280 8.99 -11.60 -26.52
C ARG A 280 10.21 -12.27 -27.17
N ASP A 281 10.01 -13.32 -27.97
CA ASP A 281 11.11 -14.06 -28.60
C ASP A 281 11.49 -13.47 -29.97
N PRO A 282 12.79 -13.49 -30.36
CA PRO A 282 13.19 -13.09 -31.71
C PRO A 282 12.53 -13.97 -32.79
N PRO A 283 12.10 -13.39 -33.94
CA PRO A 283 12.29 -12.00 -34.37
C PRO A 283 11.20 -11.01 -33.89
N ARG A 284 10.20 -11.47 -33.13
CA ARG A 284 9.08 -10.64 -32.67
C ARG A 284 9.46 -9.70 -31.54
N GLY A 285 10.37 -10.14 -30.67
CA GLY A 285 10.88 -9.37 -29.54
C GLY A 285 12.37 -9.08 -29.66
N GLN A 286 12.78 -7.96 -29.06
CA GLN A 286 14.17 -7.55 -28.91
C GLN A 286 14.46 -7.31 -27.42
N VAL A 287 15.29 -8.16 -26.83
CA VAL A 287 15.81 -7.95 -25.47
C VAL A 287 16.60 -6.64 -25.42
N LEU A 288 16.36 -5.85 -24.37
CA LEU A 288 17.03 -4.57 -24.14
C LEU A 288 18.24 -4.78 -23.19
N ALA A 289 18.45 -3.88 -22.23
CA ALA A 289 19.63 -3.93 -21.34
C ALA A 289 19.68 -5.20 -20.44
N TYR A 290 18.54 -5.85 -20.20
CA TYR A 290 18.42 -7.04 -19.37
C TYR A 290 17.24 -7.91 -19.85
N PRO A 291 17.26 -9.24 -19.60
CA PRO A 291 16.32 -10.18 -20.23
C PRO A 291 14.85 -9.97 -19.86
N GLU A 292 14.58 -9.31 -18.74
CA GLU A 292 13.22 -8.96 -18.33
C GLU A 292 12.57 -7.90 -19.21
N ALA A 293 13.33 -6.93 -19.73
CA ALA A 293 12.81 -5.86 -20.57
C ALA A 293 12.95 -6.21 -22.06
N VAL A 294 11.81 -6.33 -22.74
CA VAL A 294 11.75 -6.71 -24.16
C VAL A 294 10.92 -5.70 -24.93
N ARG A 295 11.50 -5.15 -25.99
CA ARG A 295 10.77 -4.33 -26.97
C ARG A 295 10.07 -5.24 -27.97
N LEU A 296 8.78 -5.00 -28.17
CA LEU A 296 7.92 -5.76 -29.09
C LEU A 296 8.07 -5.18 -30.51
N VAL A 297 8.75 -5.90 -31.39
CA VAL A 297 9.08 -5.48 -32.77
C VAL A 297 7.97 -5.84 -33.76
N ASP A 298 7.49 -7.08 -33.69
CA ASP A 298 6.44 -7.63 -34.56
C ASP A 298 5.50 -8.56 -33.76
N PRO A 299 4.78 -8.02 -32.76
CA PRO A 299 3.86 -8.80 -31.94
C PRO A 299 2.65 -9.28 -32.77
N VAL A 300 2.02 -10.37 -32.34
CA VAL A 300 0.81 -10.91 -32.99
C VAL A 300 -0.33 -9.90 -33.02
N GLU A 301 -0.52 -9.15 -31.93
CA GLU A 301 -1.44 -8.02 -31.87
C GLU A 301 -0.70 -6.72 -32.22
N PRO A 302 -0.97 -6.10 -33.39
CA PRO A 302 -0.25 -4.89 -33.83
C PRO A 302 -0.35 -3.73 -32.85
N GLY A 303 -1.41 -3.70 -32.02
CA GLY A 303 -1.58 -2.71 -30.96
C GLY A 303 -0.42 -2.63 -29.97
N PHE A 304 0.37 -3.70 -29.78
CA PHE A 304 1.53 -3.70 -28.88
C PHE A 304 2.85 -3.33 -29.55
N GLN A 305 2.86 -3.11 -30.86
CA GLN A 305 4.10 -2.84 -31.59
C GLN A 305 4.81 -1.59 -31.04
N GLY A 306 6.12 -1.73 -30.85
CA GLY A 306 7.01 -0.72 -30.30
C GLY A 306 7.00 -0.64 -28.77
N GLU A 307 6.09 -1.33 -28.08
CA GLU A 307 6.05 -1.26 -26.62
C GLU A 307 7.19 -2.04 -25.96
N VAL A 308 7.56 -1.63 -24.75
CA VAL A 308 8.43 -2.41 -23.88
C VAL A 308 7.58 -3.14 -22.86
N ASP A 309 7.78 -4.45 -22.76
CA ASP A 309 7.24 -5.28 -21.70
C ASP A 309 8.36 -5.66 -20.72
N ASP A 310 8.23 -5.21 -19.47
CA ASP A 310 9.13 -5.54 -18.37
C ASP A 310 8.33 -6.14 -17.21
N LYS A 311 8.72 -7.34 -16.75
CA LYS A 311 8.02 -8.04 -15.66
C LYS A 311 7.90 -7.18 -14.39
N TYR A 312 8.86 -6.29 -14.13
CA TYR A 312 8.89 -5.47 -12.90
C TYR A 312 7.83 -4.35 -12.90
N GLU A 313 7.31 -3.97 -14.06
CA GLU A 313 6.20 -3.01 -14.19
C GLU A 313 4.94 -3.50 -13.44
N TYR A 314 4.76 -4.82 -13.36
CA TYR A 314 3.60 -5.47 -12.76
C TYR A 314 3.79 -5.82 -11.26
N SER A 315 4.69 -5.11 -10.57
CA SER A 315 4.86 -5.24 -9.13
C SER A 315 3.93 -4.30 -8.36
N CYS A 316 3.53 -4.70 -7.17
CA CYS A 316 2.71 -3.90 -6.26
C CYS A 316 3.37 -3.85 -4.88
N GLU A 317 3.15 -2.77 -4.13
CA GLU A 317 3.54 -2.69 -2.73
C GLU A 317 2.67 -3.61 -1.87
N SER A 318 3.23 -4.18 -0.80
CA SER A 318 2.57 -5.13 0.08
C SER A 318 1.22 -4.60 0.60
N LYS A 319 1.16 -3.30 0.94
CA LYS A 319 -0.05 -2.60 1.38
C LYS A 319 -1.18 -2.54 0.34
N ASP A 320 -0.86 -2.67 -0.94
CA ASP A 320 -1.82 -2.53 -2.05
C ASP A 320 -2.19 -3.87 -2.70
N ILE A 321 -1.49 -4.96 -2.34
CA ILE A 321 -1.80 -6.31 -2.86
C ILE A 321 -2.95 -6.91 -2.07
N SER A 322 -4.12 -6.94 -2.68
CA SER A 322 -5.36 -7.55 -2.15
C SER A 322 -5.82 -8.71 -3.02
N VAL A 323 -6.18 -8.40 -4.26
CA VAL A 323 -6.57 -9.34 -5.31
C VAL A 323 -5.91 -8.94 -6.64
N HIS A 324 -5.46 -9.94 -7.40
CA HIS A 324 -4.89 -9.74 -8.73
C HIS A 324 -5.04 -11.01 -9.57
N GLY A 325 -4.99 -10.89 -10.89
CA GLY A 325 -5.26 -12.04 -11.74
C GLY A 325 -5.39 -11.73 -13.22
N TRP A 326 -6.07 -12.65 -13.89
CA TRP A 326 -6.22 -12.68 -15.34
C TRP A 326 -7.64 -12.99 -15.76
N ILE A 327 -8.03 -12.44 -16.90
CA ILE A 327 -9.33 -12.63 -17.52
C ILE A 327 -9.13 -13.32 -18.88
N SER A 328 -9.91 -14.38 -19.08
CA SER A 328 -10.22 -14.96 -20.38
C SER A 328 -11.53 -14.34 -20.88
N THR A 329 -11.57 -13.94 -22.14
CA THR A 329 -12.79 -13.41 -22.78
C THR A 329 -13.61 -14.50 -23.46
N ASP A 330 -13.02 -15.67 -23.75
CA ASP A 330 -13.71 -16.81 -24.37
C ASP A 330 -13.26 -18.19 -23.82
N PRO A 331 -14.06 -18.81 -22.92
CA PRO A 331 -15.25 -18.22 -22.29
C PRO A 331 -14.86 -17.08 -21.31
N PRO A 332 -15.80 -16.17 -20.96
CA PRO A 332 -15.60 -15.16 -19.93
C PRO A 332 -15.32 -15.77 -18.55
N VAL A 333 -14.05 -15.86 -18.18
CA VAL A 333 -13.59 -16.49 -16.93
C VAL A 333 -12.49 -15.64 -16.30
N GLY A 334 -12.63 -15.36 -15.01
CA GLY A 334 -11.58 -14.73 -14.20
C GLY A 334 -10.83 -15.76 -13.36
N PHE A 335 -9.51 -15.61 -13.28
CA PHE A 335 -8.64 -16.36 -12.38
C PHE A 335 -7.93 -15.36 -11.45
N TRP A 336 -8.15 -15.48 -10.15
CA TRP A 336 -7.74 -14.49 -9.16
C TRP A 336 -6.97 -15.11 -8.00
N GLN A 337 -5.93 -14.44 -7.56
CA GLN A 337 -5.26 -14.71 -6.30
C GLN A 337 -5.72 -13.70 -5.27
N ILE A 338 -6.29 -14.17 -4.18
CA ILE A 338 -6.80 -13.37 -3.07
C ILE A 338 -5.94 -13.64 -1.84
N THR A 339 -5.38 -12.57 -1.27
CA THR A 339 -4.56 -12.61 -0.04
C THR A 339 -5.25 -11.82 1.06
N PRO A 340 -6.01 -12.46 1.96
CA PRO A 340 -6.84 -11.76 2.96
C PRO A 340 -6.03 -11.18 4.13
N SER A 341 -4.80 -11.66 4.34
CA SER A 341 -3.88 -11.16 5.36
C SER A 341 -2.48 -11.09 4.80
N ILE A 342 -1.72 -10.11 5.29
CA ILE A 342 -0.32 -9.89 4.93
C ILE A 342 0.64 -10.46 5.97
N GLU A 343 0.14 -11.13 7.03
CA GLU A 343 0.93 -11.44 8.24
C GLU A 343 2.18 -12.29 8.01
N PHE A 344 2.18 -13.07 6.93
CA PHE A 344 3.26 -13.96 6.54
C PHE A 344 4.22 -13.37 5.49
N ARG A 345 3.99 -12.15 5.00
CA ARG A 345 4.90 -11.47 4.06
C ARG A 345 6.07 -10.77 4.76
N SER A 346 7.17 -10.55 4.02
CA SER A 346 8.34 -9.81 4.50
C SER A 346 8.34 -8.32 4.12
N GLY A 347 9.18 -7.54 4.82
CA GLY A 347 9.58 -6.19 4.42
C GLY A 347 8.57 -5.06 4.68
N GLY A 348 7.52 -5.31 5.47
CA GLY A 348 6.54 -4.30 5.84
C GLY A 348 5.70 -3.74 4.67
N PRO A 349 5.02 -2.59 4.86
CA PRO A 349 3.98 -2.10 3.94
C PRO A 349 4.47 -1.73 2.54
N ASN A 350 5.66 -1.13 2.42
CA ASN A 350 6.16 -0.58 1.16
C ASN A 350 7.00 -1.59 0.36
N LYS A 351 7.20 -2.81 0.87
CA LYS A 351 7.91 -3.86 0.12
C LYS A 351 7.15 -4.20 -1.15
N GLN A 352 7.83 -4.12 -2.30
CA GLN A 352 7.24 -4.50 -3.58
C GLN A 352 7.38 -6.01 -3.85
N PHE A 353 6.30 -6.59 -4.39
CA PHE A 353 6.23 -7.97 -4.84
C PHE A 353 5.66 -8.06 -6.25
N LEU A 354 6.17 -9.00 -7.04
CA LEU A 354 5.62 -9.33 -8.36
C LEU A 354 4.24 -9.96 -8.18
N THR A 355 3.28 -9.54 -9.00
CA THR A 355 1.90 -10.07 -8.97
C THR A 355 1.54 -10.85 -10.23
N SER A 356 1.98 -10.38 -11.40
CA SER A 356 1.75 -11.04 -12.69
C SER A 356 2.85 -10.68 -13.69
N HIS A 357 2.95 -11.42 -14.80
CA HIS A 357 3.75 -11.04 -15.97
C HIS A 357 3.30 -11.82 -17.21
N VAL A 358 3.83 -11.43 -18.39
CA VAL A 358 3.55 -12.08 -19.67
C VAL A 358 3.74 -13.61 -19.63
N GLY A 359 2.89 -14.32 -20.38
CA GLY A 359 2.76 -15.79 -20.35
C GLY A 359 1.70 -16.25 -19.37
N PRO A 360 0.48 -15.68 -19.48
CA PRO A 360 -0.43 -15.30 -18.38
C PRO A 360 -0.08 -15.98 -17.05
N THR A 361 0.94 -15.42 -16.40
CA THR A 361 1.49 -15.97 -15.16
C THR A 361 1.01 -15.12 -14.00
N SER A 362 0.37 -15.75 -13.03
CA SER A 362 -0.09 -15.13 -11.79
C SER A 362 0.79 -15.61 -10.64
N LEU A 363 1.29 -14.68 -9.82
CA LEU A 363 2.27 -14.92 -8.75
C LEU A 363 1.73 -14.42 -7.41
N ASN A 364 1.84 -15.24 -6.36
CA ASN A 364 1.71 -14.76 -4.98
C ASN A 364 3.06 -14.92 -4.31
N VAL A 365 3.78 -13.82 -4.15
CA VAL A 365 5.12 -13.82 -3.56
C VAL A 365 5.03 -13.41 -2.10
N PHE A 366 5.62 -14.23 -1.21
CA PHE A 366 5.57 -13.99 0.23
C PHE A 366 6.86 -13.36 0.76
N VAL A 367 8.00 -13.80 0.23
CA VAL A 367 9.33 -13.28 0.52
C VAL A 367 10.06 -13.11 -0.79
N SER A 368 10.83 -12.04 -0.93
CA SER A 368 11.59 -11.75 -2.15
C SER A 368 12.72 -10.75 -1.93
N ALA A 369 13.92 -11.08 -2.43
CA ALA A 369 15.06 -10.17 -2.52
C ALA A 369 14.87 -9.03 -3.55
N HIS A 370 13.85 -9.08 -4.41
CA HIS A 370 13.62 -8.03 -5.41
C HIS A 370 13.50 -6.64 -4.76
N TYR A 371 14.14 -5.63 -5.36
CA TYR A 371 14.19 -4.22 -4.92
C TYR A 371 15.01 -3.90 -3.67
N SER A 372 15.50 -4.91 -2.95
CA SER A 372 16.19 -4.70 -1.67
C SER A 372 17.48 -5.52 -1.52
N GLY A 373 17.70 -6.52 -2.37
CA GLY A 373 18.91 -7.33 -2.36
C GLY A 373 19.01 -8.21 -1.11
N GLU A 374 20.24 -8.41 -0.65
CA GLU A 374 20.59 -9.28 0.47
C GLU A 374 19.96 -8.83 1.80
N ASP A 375 19.59 -7.56 1.95
CA ASP A 375 18.98 -7.03 3.16
C ASP A 375 17.60 -7.64 3.47
N LEU A 376 16.92 -8.24 2.48
CA LEU A 376 15.56 -8.81 2.63
C LEU A 376 15.45 -10.29 2.23
N VAL A 377 16.54 -11.05 2.33
CA VAL A 377 16.47 -12.52 2.23
C VAL A 377 16.16 -13.15 3.60
N MET A 378 15.65 -14.39 3.62
CA MET A 378 15.60 -15.16 4.87
C MET A 378 16.90 -15.94 5.01
N GLU A 379 17.72 -15.58 5.98
CA GLU A 379 18.96 -16.27 6.30
C GLU A 379 18.81 -17.12 7.57
N PHE A 380 19.21 -18.38 7.47
CA PHE A 380 19.18 -19.36 8.55
C PHE A 380 20.59 -19.82 8.88
N GLY A 381 20.96 -19.72 10.16
CA GLY A 381 22.23 -20.26 10.66
C GLY A 381 22.19 -21.77 10.91
N PRO A 382 23.36 -22.43 11.02
CA PRO A 382 23.40 -23.71 11.74
C PRO A 382 22.92 -23.48 13.19
N ASP A 383 22.23 -24.46 13.77
CA ASP A 383 21.65 -24.39 15.13
C ASP A 383 20.42 -23.47 15.30
N GLU A 384 19.80 -23.01 14.21
CA GLU A 384 18.61 -22.14 14.25
C GLU A 384 17.32 -22.93 13.97
N ALA A 385 16.56 -23.34 14.99
CA ALA A 385 15.22 -23.88 14.77
C ALA A 385 14.24 -22.79 14.33
N TRP A 386 13.45 -23.05 13.28
CA TRP A 386 12.47 -22.10 12.77
C TRP A 386 11.26 -22.82 12.17
N LYS A 387 10.06 -22.28 12.38
CA LYS A 387 8.82 -22.79 11.79
C LYS A 387 7.86 -21.66 11.47
N LYS A 388 7.23 -21.68 10.28
CA LYS A 388 6.28 -20.65 9.87
C LYS A 388 5.23 -21.18 8.91
N VAL A 389 4.03 -20.60 8.98
CA VAL A 389 2.92 -20.82 8.05
C VAL A 389 2.84 -19.66 7.05
N PHE A 390 2.76 -19.99 5.76
CA PHE A 390 2.49 -19.03 4.68
C PHE A 390 1.09 -19.27 4.11
N GLY A 391 0.21 -18.26 4.20
CA GLY A 391 -1.21 -18.37 3.83
C GLY A 391 -2.11 -18.72 5.03
N PRO A 392 -3.33 -19.24 4.80
CA PRO A 392 -3.93 -19.56 3.50
C PRO A 392 -4.19 -18.38 2.58
N VAL A 393 -3.95 -18.62 1.30
CA VAL A 393 -4.36 -17.74 0.19
C VAL A 393 -5.44 -18.44 -0.63
N PHE A 394 -6.32 -17.66 -1.24
CA PHE A 394 -7.48 -18.18 -1.96
C PHE A 394 -7.32 -17.98 -3.47
N VAL A 395 -7.40 -19.08 -4.21
CA VAL A 395 -7.51 -19.05 -5.67
C VAL A 395 -8.99 -18.99 -6.02
N TYR A 396 -9.45 -17.83 -6.44
CA TYR A 396 -10.85 -17.56 -6.76
C TYR A 396 -11.10 -17.57 -8.26
N LEU A 397 -12.21 -18.20 -8.65
CA LEU A 397 -12.66 -18.31 -10.03
C LEU A 397 -14.07 -17.75 -10.13
N ASN A 398 -14.32 -16.92 -11.14
CA ASN A 398 -15.65 -16.45 -11.48
C ASN A 398 -15.85 -16.49 -12.99
N SER A 399 -17.10 -16.42 -13.43
CA SER A 399 -17.45 -16.45 -14.85
C SER A 399 -18.69 -15.63 -15.14
N LEU A 400 -18.84 -15.26 -16.40
CA LEU A 400 -20.02 -14.57 -16.91
C LEU A 400 -20.63 -15.35 -18.07
N PRO A 401 -21.91 -15.12 -18.38
CA PRO A 401 -22.47 -15.49 -19.68
C PRO A 401 -21.63 -14.85 -20.81
N PRO A 402 -21.66 -15.41 -22.04
CA PRO A 402 -20.88 -14.90 -23.19
C PRO A 402 -21.08 -13.41 -23.49
N GLU A 403 -22.27 -12.87 -23.21
CA GLU A 403 -22.65 -11.47 -23.46
C GLU A 403 -22.20 -10.51 -22.33
N GLY A 404 -21.63 -11.03 -21.25
CA GLY A 404 -21.27 -10.26 -20.06
C GLY A 404 -20.01 -9.42 -20.27
N ASP A 405 -19.95 -8.25 -19.64
CA ASP A 405 -18.77 -7.40 -19.64
C ASP A 405 -17.65 -8.05 -18.82
N PRO A 406 -16.52 -8.50 -19.43
CA PRO A 406 -15.43 -9.15 -18.71
C PRO A 406 -14.86 -8.30 -17.57
N ILE A 407 -14.98 -6.97 -17.60
CA ILE A 407 -14.53 -6.08 -16.52
C ILE A 407 -15.29 -6.37 -15.22
N SER A 408 -16.55 -6.81 -15.29
CA SER A 408 -17.33 -7.16 -14.09
C SER A 408 -16.76 -8.36 -13.32
N LEU A 409 -15.93 -9.21 -13.94
CA LEU A 409 -15.19 -10.26 -13.24
C LEU A 409 -14.21 -9.68 -12.21
N TRP A 410 -13.59 -8.53 -12.50
CA TRP A 410 -12.68 -7.85 -11.58
C TRP A 410 -13.43 -7.26 -10.37
N GLU A 411 -14.58 -6.62 -10.61
CA GLU A 411 -15.39 -6.05 -9.53
C GLU A 411 -15.92 -7.13 -8.58
N ASP A 412 -16.35 -8.27 -9.13
CA ASP A 412 -16.75 -9.43 -8.34
C ASP A 412 -15.58 -10.03 -7.55
N ALA A 413 -14.38 -10.11 -8.13
CA ALA A 413 -13.18 -10.56 -7.41
C ALA A 413 -12.79 -9.64 -6.24
N LYS A 414 -12.95 -8.32 -6.39
CA LYS A 414 -12.77 -7.35 -5.29
C LYS A 414 -13.81 -7.54 -4.18
N GLN A 415 -15.07 -7.83 -4.54
CA GLN A 415 -16.10 -8.16 -3.55
C GLN A 415 -15.77 -9.46 -2.82
N GLN A 416 -15.31 -10.48 -3.54
CA GLN A 416 -14.86 -11.73 -2.93
C GLN A 416 -13.70 -11.49 -1.96
N PHE A 417 -12.70 -10.66 -2.31
CA PHE A 417 -11.63 -10.30 -1.39
C PHE A 417 -12.16 -9.73 -0.07
N LYS A 418 -13.18 -8.85 -0.12
CA LYS A 418 -13.79 -8.29 1.09
C LYS A 418 -14.50 -9.33 1.95
N LEU A 419 -15.07 -10.37 1.35
CA LEU A 419 -15.62 -11.51 2.08
C LEU A 419 -14.51 -12.34 2.72
N GLU A 420 -13.40 -12.57 2.03
CA GLU A 420 -12.26 -13.32 2.56
C GLU A 420 -11.53 -12.57 3.68
N GLU A 421 -11.40 -11.24 3.57
CA GLU A 421 -10.86 -10.36 4.63
C GLU A 421 -11.70 -10.47 5.92
N GLN A 422 -13.03 -10.52 5.80
CA GLN A 422 -13.94 -10.68 6.96
C GLN A 422 -13.90 -12.08 7.57
N LYS A 423 -13.60 -13.10 6.76
CA LYS A 423 -13.45 -14.48 7.24
C LYS A 423 -12.09 -14.73 7.90
N TRP A 424 -11.13 -13.80 7.77
CA TRP A 424 -9.80 -13.98 8.33
C TRP A 424 -9.78 -13.78 9.86
N PRO A 425 -9.08 -14.64 10.61
CA PRO A 425 -8.41 -15.87 10.17
C PRO A 425 -9.41 -17.01 9.98
N TYR A 426 -9.14 -17.87 9.00
CA TYR A 426 -10.05 -18.95 8.64
C TYR A 426 -10.23 -19.98 9.77
N SER A 427 -11.44 -20.53 9.90
CA SER A 427 -11.76 -21.55 10.92
C SER A 427 -11.57 -23.00 10.45
N PHE A 428 -11.33 -23.21 9.15
CA PHE A 428 -11.31 -24.53 8.52
C PHE A 428 -9.93 -25.21 8.45
N PRO A 429 -8.76 -24.53 8.46
CA PRO A 429 -7.47 -25.22 8.41
C PRO A 429 -7.32 -26.16 9.60
N ALA A 430 -6.97 -27.42 9.35
CA ALA A 430 -6.85 -28.44 10.40
C ALA A 430 -5.47 -28.52 11.05
N SER A 431 -4.46 -27.86 10.48
CA SER A 431 -3.09 -27.84 11.02
C SER A 431 -3.04 -27.14 12.39
N GLU A 432 -2.38 -27.77 13.36
CA GLU A 432 -2.11 -27.19 14.68
C GLU A 432 -1.17 -25.97 14.62
N ASP A 433 -0.37 -25.85 13.55
CA ASP A 433 0.52 -24.71 13.33
C ASP A 433 -0.25 -23.45 12.89
N PHE A 434 -1.49 -23.61 12.42
CA PHE A 434 -2.36 -22.49 12.08
C PHE A 434 -3.16 -22.05 13.30
N THR A 435 -2.80 -20.91 13.89
CA THR A 435 -3.49 -20.41 15.08
C THR A 435 -4.90 -19.89 14.74
N PRO A 436 -5.97 -20.40 15.39
CA PRO A 436 -7.35 -19.97 15.14
C PRO A 436 -7.65 -18.57 15.70
N ALA A 437 -8.77 -17.99 15.29
CA ALA A 437 -9.18 -16.62 15.63
C ALA A 437 -9.24 -16.35 17.13
N ASP A 438 -9.81 -17.27 17.91
CA ASP A 438 -9.99 -17.17 19.36
C ASP A 438 -8.68 -17.31 20.14
N GLN A 439 -7.59 -17.71 19.48
CA GLN A 439 -6.26 -17.79 20.06
C GLN A 439 -5.34 -16.63 19.65
N ARG A 440 -5.87 -15.65 18.94
CA ARG A 440 -5.13 -14.44 18.54
C ARG A 440 -5.50 -13.25 19.43
N GLY A 441 -4.61 -12.27 19.47
CA GLY A 441 -4.78 -11.03 20.23
C GLY A 441 -5.07 -9.82 19.35
N LYS A 442 -5.19 -8.67 20.01
CA LYS A 442 -5.44 -7.37 19.42
C LYS A 442 -4.64 -6.30 20.15
N VAL A 443 -4.09 -5.35 19.40
CA VAL A 443 -3.44 -4.16 19.94
C VAL A 443 -4.10 -2.92 19.34
N SER A 444 -4.45 -1.98 20.20
CA SER A 444 -5.04 -0.70 19.81
C SER A 444 -4.42 0.45 20.59
N GLY A 445 -4.57 1.66 20.08
CA GLY A 445 -4.09 2.87 20.72
C GLY A 445 -4.34 4.09 19.84
N ARG A 446 -3.73 5.22 20.23
CA ARG A 446 -3.74 6.45 19.45
C ARG A 446 -2.33 6.99 19.34
N LEU A 447 -1.82 7.12 18.12
CA LEU A 447 -0.53 7.73 17.88
C LEU A 447 -0.70 9.24 17.69
N LEU A 448 0.08 10.01 18.46
CA LEU A 448 0.11 11.45 18.44
C LEU A 448 1.52 11.94 18.12
N LEU A 449 1.62 13.02 17.37
CA LEU A 449 2.84 13.72 17.03
C LEU A 449 3.04 14.93 17.93
N LEU A 450 4.21 15.01 18.54
CA LEU A 450 4.67 16.22 19.22
C LEU A 450 5.87 16.79 18.44
N ASP A 451 5.58 17.65 17.47
CA ASP A 451 6.62 18.40 16.76
C ASP A 451 6.70 19.82 17.32
N ARG A 452 7.71 20.04 18.17
CA ARG A 452 7.99 21.31 18.85
C ARG A 452 8.40 22.44 17.88
N PHE A 453 8.62 22.13 16.62
CA PHE A 453 9.07 23.06 15.58
C PHE A 453 8.03 23.30 14.47
N VAL A 454 6.84 22.69 14.56
CA VAL A 454 5.72 23.06 13.68
C VAL A 454 5.29 24.48 13.99
N LEU A 455 5.44 25.34 12.99
CA LEU A 455 5.13 26.74 13.05
C LEU A 455 3.66 26.96 12.63
N PHE A 456 2.76 27.15 13.60
CA PHE A 456 1.38 27.52 13.26
C PHE A 456 1.34 28.96 12.78
N THR A 457 0.93 29.14 11.53
CA THR A 457 0.80 30.46 10.89
C THR A 457 -0.66 30.87 10.84
N TRP A 458 -1.04 31.87 11.62
CA TRP A 458 -2.37 32.46 11.60
C TRP A 458 -2.35 33.79 10.87
N HIS A 459 -3.23 33.95 9.88
CA HIS A 459 -3.42 35.22 9.17
C HIS A 459 -4.67 35.95 9.70
N LEU A 460 -4.47 37.08 10.36
CA LEU A 460 -5.54 38.01 10.70
C LEU A 460 -5.60 39.10 9.61
N LYS A 461 -6.65 39.07 8.79
CA LYS A 461 -6.95 40.15 7.84
C LYS A 461 -7.85 41.18 8.52
N LEU A 462 -7.32 42.37 8.78
CA LEU A 462 -8.07 43.52 9.26
C LEU A 462 -8.45 44.41 8.06
N ALA A 463 -9.76 44.57 7.85
CA ALA A 463 -10.29 45.52 6.88
C ALA A 463 -10.77 46.79 7.61
N ILE A 464 -10.16 47.93 7.29
CA ILE A 464 -10.66 49.24 7.74
C ILE A 464 -11.42 49.89 6.58
N LYS A 465 -12.52 50.61 6.88
CA LYS A 465 -13.51 51.18 5.93
C LYS A 465 -12.97 52.10 4.80
N ASN A 466 -11.66 52.27 4.63
CA ASN A 466 -11.04 53.09 3.59
C ASN A 466 -9.95 52.33 2.79
N ASN A 467 -10.18 51.07 2.43
CA ASN A 467 -9.38 50.28 1.46
C ASN A 467 -7.93 49.90 1.85
N PHE A 468 -7.55 49.94 3.12
CA PHE A 468 -6.32 49.26 3.57
C PHE A 468 -6.64 47.88 4.17
N LEU A 469 -6.06 46.84 3.58
CA LEU A 469 -6.07 45.48 4.10
C LEU A 469 -4.76 45.25 4.84
N TYR A 470 -4.79 45.19 6.17
CA TYR A 470 -3.63 44.78 6.95
C TYR A 470 -3.71 43.27 7.19
N SER A 471 -2.66 42.55 6.84
CA SER A 471 -2.50 41.14 7.22
C SER A 471 -1.49 41.07 8.36
N ILE A 472 -1.95 40.70 9.55
CA ILE A 472 -1.06 40.38 10.67
C ILE A 472 -0.89 38.87 10.68
N THR A 473 0.36 38.41 10.58
CA THR A 473 0.71 37.00 10.63
C THR A 473 1.26 36.67 12.01
N PHE A 474 0.56 35.83 12.76
CA PHE A 474 1.06 35.29 14.03
C PHE A 474 1.71 33.93 13.76
N ARG A 475 2.94 33.74 14.24
CA ARG A 475 3.68 32.48 14.17
C ARG A 475 4.00 32.05 15.60
N TYR A 476 3.57 30.87 16.02
CA TYR A 476 3.97 30.29 17.30
C TYR A 476 4.28 28.80 17.15
N PHE A 477 5.20 28.32 17.98
CA PHE A 477 5.48 26.90 18.15
C PHE A 477 4.45 26.32 19.11
N SER A 478 3.80 25.23 18.72
CA SER A 478 2.83 24.56 19.58
C SER A 478 3.50 23.45 20.38
N GLU A 479 3.17 23.35 21.67
CA GLU A 479 3.45 22.16 22.48
C GLU A 479 2.28 21.14 22.41
N GLU A 480 1.29 21.40 21.57
CA GLU A 480 0.13 20.52 21.40
C GLU A 480 0.47 19.30 20.56
N CYS A 481 -0.01 18.14 21.02
CA CYS A 481 0.05 16.91 20.27
C CYS A 481 -0.96 16.92 19.11
N LEU A 482 -0.50 16.64 17.90
CA LEU A 482 -1.34 16.47 16.71
C LEU A 482 -1.63 15.00 16.49
N PRO A 483 -2.80 14.63 15.96
CA PRO A 483 -3.04 13.29 15.43
C PRO A 483 -1.97 12.86 14.43
N ALA A 484 -1.45 11.63 14.56
CA ALA A 484 -0.57 11.04 13.56
C ALA A 484 -1.40 10.46 12.39
N THR A 485 -2.11 11.34 11.68
CA THR A 485 -3.04 10.96 10.60
C THR A 485 -2.37 10.11 9.53
N GLY A 486 -2.95 8.95 9.22
CA GLY A 486 -2.47 8.08 8.16
C GLY A 486 -1.11 7.41 8.42
N ALA A 487 -0.60 7.49 9.66
CA ALA A 487 0.62 6.81 10.08
C ALA A 487 0.52 5.31 9.86
N TYR A 488 1.60 4.69 9.39
CA TYR A 488 1.69 3.24 9.38
C TYR A 488 2.15 2.79 10.75
N VAL A 489 1.35 1.95 11.40
CA VAL A 489 1.63 1.39 12.72
C VAL A 489 1.68 -0.12 12.59
N GLY A 490 2.75 -0.75 13.09
CA GLY A 490 2.94 -2.18 12.93
C GLY A 490 3.61 -2.86 14.12
N LEU A 491 3.37 -4.16 14.22
CA LEU A 491 4.00 -5.10 15.14
C LEU A 491 4.92 -6.01 14.34
N ALA A 492 6.13 -6.19 14.82
CA ALA A 492 7.10 -7.15 14.31
C ALA A 492 7.92 -7.69 15.49
N VAL A 493 8.76 -8.69 15.25
CA VAL A 493 9.65 -9.22 16.29
C VAL A 493 10.50 -8.08 16.89
N PRO A 494 10.90 -8.19 18.17
CA PRO A 494 11.68 -7.13 18.82
C PRO A 494 12.99 -6.85 18.10
N GLY A 495 13.32 -5.56 17.97
CA GLY A 495 14.49 -5.12 17.21
C GLY A 495 14.69 -3.61 17.22
N GLU A 496 15.73 -3.14 16.54
CA GLU A 496 16.07 -1.72 16.49
C GLU A 496 14.98 -0.85 15.85
N VAL A 497 15.02 0.46 16.12
CA VAL A 497 14.11 1.43 15.49
C VAL A 497 14.11 1.27 13.96
N GLY A 498 12.92 1.13 13.36
CA GLY A 498 12.75 0.93 11.92
C GLY A 498 12.99 -0.50 11.41
N SER A 499 13.41 -1.46 12.26
CA SER A 499 13.76 -2.83 11.85
C SER A 499 12.62 -3.62 11.20
N TRP A 500 11.36 -3.29 11.51
CA TRP A 500 10.20 -3.95 10.89
C TRP A 500 10.17 -3.82 9.35
N GLN A 501 10.79 -2.79 8.76
CA GLN A 501 10.90 -2.70 7.31
C GLN A 501 11.90 -3.72 6.72
N ARG A 502 12.68 -4.38 7.58
CA ARG A 502 13.67 -5.40 7.26
C ARG A 502 13.37 -6.79 7.82
N GLU A 503 12.17 -6.99 8.36
CA GLU A 503 11.78 -8.30 8.87
C GLU A 503 11.52 -9.27 7.72
N THR A 504 12.08 -10.48 7.82
CA THR A 504 11.98 -11.52 6.78
C THR A 504 11.51 -12.87 7.30
N LYS A 505 11.79 -13.22 8.56
CA LYS A 505 11.57 -14.56 9.15
C LYS A 505 10.32 -14.63 10.01
N GLY A 506 10.07 -13.62 10.84
CA GLY A 506 8.92 -13.52 11.75
C GLY A 506 7.61 -13.15 11.05
N TYR A 507 6.54 -13.07 11.85
CA TYR A 507 5.28 -12.49 11.41
C TYR A 507 5.29 -10.98 11.61
N GLN A 508 4.52 -10.29 10.78
CA GLN A 508 4.33 -8.85 10.90
C GLN A 508 2.84 -8.51 10.85
N PHE A 509 2.43 -7.45 11.52
CA PHE A 509 1.04 -6.98 11.46
C PHE A 509 1.03 -5.48 11.38
N TRP A 510 0.23 -4.87 10.50
CA TRP A 510 0.24 -3.42 10.35
C TRP A 510 -1.09 -2.88 9.87
N THR A 511 -1.32 -1.63 10.21
CA THR A 511 -2.51 -0.87 9.84
C THR A 511 -2.14 0.59 9.59
N ARG A 512 -3.09 1.35 9.04
CA ARG A 512 -2.98 2.81 8.95
C ARG A 512 -3.82 3.45 10.04
N ALA A 513 -3.24 4.41 10.74
CA ALA A 513 -3.96 5.21 11.72
C ALA A 513 -5.04 6.06 11.03
N GLU A 514 -6.17 6.21 11.71
CA GLU A 514 -7.30 7.04 11.30
C GLU A 514 -6.95 8.54 11.34
N GLU A 515 -7.88 9.41 10.93
CA GLU A 515 -7.67 10.86 10.88
C GLU A 515 -7.29 11.46 12.24
N ASP A 516 -7.81 10.90 13.33
CA ASP A 516 -7.55 11.32 14.71
C ASP A 516 -6.41 10.53 15.39
N GLY A 517 -5.69 9.71 14.62
CA GLY A 517 -4.50 8.98 15.06
C GLY A 517 -4.81 7.64 15.74
N PHE A 518 -6.07 7.25 15.89
CA PHE A 518 -6.40 5.93 16.42
C PHE A 518 -5.97 4.83 15.46
N PHE A 519 -5.52 3.71 16.01
CA PHE A 519 -5.18 2.51 15.26
C PHE A 519 -5.65 1.25 15.99
N SER A 520 -5.92 0.20 15.22
CA SER A 520 -6.23 -1.12 15.73
C SER A 520 -5.60 -2.18 14.82
N ILE A 521 -4.84 -3.09 15.42
CA ILE A 521 -4.23 -4.25 14.77
C ILE A 521 -4.84 -5.49 15.44
N SER A 522 -5.70 -6.19 14.71
CA SER A 522 -6.42 -7.38 15.18
C SER A 522 -5.78 -8.67 14.66
N ASN A 523 -6.20 -9.80 15.21
CA ASN A 523 -5.79 -11.14 14.77
C ASN A 523 -4.27 -11.40 14.86
N VAL A 524 -3.61 -10.74 15.83
CA VAL A 524 -2.17 -10.85 16.08
C VAL A 524 -1.86 -12.20 16.70
N LEU A 525 -0.89 -12.92 16.13
CA LEU A 525 -0.44 -14.22 16.67
C LEU A 525 0.17 -14.04 18.08
N PRO A 526 -0.03 -14.99 19.00
CA PRO A 526 0.71 -15.00 20.27
C PRO A 526 2.22 -14.92 20.05
N GLY A 527 2.90 -14.16 20.91
CA GLY A 527 4.33 -13.90 20.79
C GLY A 527 4.73 -12.54 21.36
N ASP A 528 6.02 -12.26 21.34
CA ASP A 528 6.58 -10.97 21.76
C ASP A 528 6.83 -10.09 20.53
N TYR A 529 6.36 -8.84 20.60
CA TYR A 529 6.45 -7.87 19.51
C TYR A 529 6.87 -6.50 20.01
N ASP A 530 7.62 -5.77 19.21
CA ASP A 530 7.76 -4.33 19.38
C ASP A 530 6.76 -3.62 18.45
N LEU A 531 6.21 -2.49 18.92
CA LEU A 531 5.37 -1.62 18.10
C LEU A 531 6.24 -0.56 17.43
N TYR A 532 6.14 -0.50 16.11
CA TYR A 532 6.81 0.46 15.25
C TYR A 532 5.77 1.36 14.58
N ALA A 533 6.17 2.59 14.27
CA ALA A 533 5.37 3.41 13.39
C ALA A 533 6.21 4.38 12.56
N TRP A 534 5.60 4.93 11.53
CA TRP A 534 6.09 6.13 10.89
C TRP A 534 4.93 6.95 10.34
N VAL A 535 5.13 8.26 10.24
CA VAL A 535 4.06 9.18 9.82
C VAL A 535 4.45 9.84 8.50
N PRO A 536 3.65 9.67 7.43
CA PRO A 536 3.89 10.38 6.17
C PRO A 536 4.06 11.88 6.40
N GLY A 537 5.10 12.49 5.82
CA GLY A 537 5.39 13.91 5.98
C GLY A 537 6.21 14.25 7.23
N PHE A 538 6.61 13.25 8.04
CA PHE A 538 7.54 13.42 9.15
C PHE A 538 8.72 12.47 9.02
N MET A 539 9.92 13.01 9.19
CA MET A 539 11.16 12.23 9.17
C MET A 539 11.24 11.27 10.35
N GLY A 540 11.83 10.10 10.14
CA GLY A 540 12.19 9.14 11.18
C GLY A 540 11.22 7.96 11.34
N ASP A 541 11.54 7.14 12.33
CA ASP A 541 10.79 5.95 12.72
C ASP A 541 10.50 6.03 14.22
N TYR A 542 9.26 5.72 14.59
CA TYR A 542 8.82 5.54 15.96
C TYR A 542 8.98 4.07 16.37
N LYS A 543 9.38 3.86 17.62
CA LYS A 543 9.35 2.57 18.30
C LYS A 543 8.81 2.78 19.71
N TYR A 544 7.81 1.98 20.09
CA TYR A 544 7.32 1.95 21.47
C TYR A 544 8.39 1.34 22.39
N HIS A 545 8.57 1.94 23.57
CA HIS A 545 9.69 1.60 24.46
C HIS A 545 9.61 0.19 25.05
N TYR A 546 8.40 -0.37 25.20
CA TYR A 546 8.19 -1.68 25.81
C TYR A 546 7.80 -2.71 24.75
N THR A 547 8.37 -3.91 24.89
CA THR A 547 7.89 -5.08 24.17
C THR A 547 6.50 -5.49 24.65
N ILE A 548 5.66 -5.83 23.69
CA ILE A 548 4.26 -6.23 23.86
C ILE A 548 4.18 -7.75 23.73
N THR A 549 3.86 -8.41 24.84
CA THR A 549 3.59 -9.86 24.85
C THR A 549 2.11 -10.09 24.54
N ILE A 550 1.84 -10.74 23.40
CA ILE A 550 0.49 -11.15 22.99
C ILE A 550 0.23 -12.56 23.49
N SER A 551 -0.87 -12.71 24.22
CA SER A 551 -1.42 -14.01 24.64
C SER A 551 -2.76 -14.27 23.94
N PRO A 552 -3.23 -15.53 23.89
CA PRO A 552 -4.54 -15.87 23.31
C PRO A 552 -5.69 -14.99 23.82
N ALA A 553 -6.52 -14.50 22.89
CA ALA A 553 -7.68 -13.63 23.15
C ALA A 553 -7.40 -12.32 23.91
N LEU A 554 -6.14 -11.87 23.97
CA LEU A 554 -5.76 -10.65 24.69
C LEU A 554 -6.08 -9.39 23.86
N ASP A 555 -6.80 -8.43 24.44
CA ASP A 555 -7.01 -7.09 23.87
C ASP A 555 -6.21 -6.06 24.68
N ILE A 556 -5.18 -5.49 24.05
CA ILE A 556 -4.29 -4.48 24.63
C ILE A 556 -4.65 -3.12 24.06
N ASN A 557 -4.96 -2.17 24.94
CA ASN A 557 -5.09 -0.76 24.59
C ASN A 557 -3.94 0.05 25.20
N LEU A 558 -3.05 0.53 24.33
CA LEU A 558 -1.86 1.31 24.68
C LEU A 558 -2.17 2.78 25.00
N ARG A 559 -3.42 3.21 24.85
CA ARG A 559 -3.86 4.61 25.00
C ARG A 559 -3.09 5.53 24.05
N ASP A 560 -2.77 6.74 24.51
CA ASP A 560 -2.04 7.73 23.74
C ASP A 560 -0.54 7.42 23.75
N LEU A 561 0.02 7.29 22.54
CA LEU A 561 1.43 7.15 22.27
C LEU A 561 1.93 8.45 21.66
N ILE A 562 3.02 9.02 22.21
CA ILE A 562 3.59 10.26 21.72
C ILE A 562 4.85 9.94 20.91
N TYR A 563 4.87 10.37 19.66
CA TYR A 563 6.02 10.38 18.79
C TYR A 563 6.58 11.80 18.68
N GLU A 564 7.84 11.98 19.06
CA GLU A 564 8.60 13.20 18.82
C GLU A 564 9.54 12.97 17.60
N PRO A 565 9.23 13.54 16.42
CA PRO A 565 10.10 13.42 15.26
C PRO A 565 11.51 13.99 15.56
N PRO A 566 12.58 13.38 15.03
CA PRO A 566 13.96 13.76 15.28
C PRO A 566 14.34 15.06 14.55
N ARG A 567 13.78 16.18 15.01
CA ARG A 567 14.08 17.53 14.49
C ARG A 567 15.04 18.26 15.42
N ASN A 568 16.08 18.85 14.83
CA ASN A 568 17.07 19.65 15.54
C ASN A 568 16.71 21.15 15.60
N GLY A 569 15.68 21.58 14.86
CA GLY A 569 15.25 22.98 14.81
C GLY A 569 14.12 23.25 13.81
N PRO A 570 13.70 24.52 13.69
CA PRO A 570 12.75 24.96 12.67
C PRO A 570 13.26 24.69 11.24
N THR A 571 12.34 24.34 10.33
CA THR A 571 12.66 24.14 8.91
C THR A 571 13.05 25.47 8.28
N ILE A 572 14.22 25.52 7.66
CA ILE A 572 14.65 26.66 6.83
C ILE A 572 14.04 26.53 5.43
N TRP A 573 14.20 25.36 4.83
CA TRP A 573 13.61 24.97 3.56
C TRP A 573 13.43 23.45 3.52
N GLU A 574 12.56 22.99 2.64
CA GLU A 574 12.25 21.57 2.41
C GLU A 574 12.05 21.36 0.90
N ILE A 575 12.49 20.21 0.39
CA ILE A 575 12.32 19.78 -1.00
C ILE A 575 11.69 18.39 -0.96
N GLY A 576 10.47 18.25 -1.48
CA GLY A 576 9.71 17.01 -1.41
C GLY A 576 9.01 16.77 -0.07
N ILE A 577 8.57 15.55 0.15
CA ILE A 577 7.78 15.12 1.32
C ILE A 577 8.45 13.85 1.89
N PRO A 578 8.77 13.80 3.20
CA PRO A 578 9.37 12.61 3.80
C PRO A 578 8.30 11.54 4.06
N ASP A 579 7.84 10.87 3.01
CA ASP A 579 6.81 9.82 3.06
C ASP A 579 7.29 8.44 2.57
N ARG A 580 8.62 8.30 2.38
CA ARG A 580 9.32 7.12 1.81
C ARG A 580 9.05 6.90 0.32
N SER A 581 8.52 7.90 -0.37
CA SER A 581 8.33 7.91 -1.82
C SER A 581 9.21 8.95 -2.51
N ALA A 582 9.28 8.86 -3.83
CA ALA A 582 9.81 9.88 -4.72
C ALA A 582 8.74 10.33 -5.74
N ALA A 583 7.47 9.96 -5.52
CA ALA A 583 6.39 10.10 -6.49
C ALA A 583 5.98 11.57 -6.74
N GLU A 584 6.31 12.48 -5.83
CA GLU A 584 6.04 13.90 -5.95
C GLU A 584 7.05 14.65 -6.82
N PHE A 585 8.21 14.03 -7.10
CA PHE A 585 9.28 14.63 -7.90
C PHE A 585 9.05 14.51 -9.40
N TYR A 586 9.87 15.20 -10.18
CA TYR A 586 9.76 15.23 -11.62
C TYR A 586 10.18 13.90 -12.27
N VAL A 587 9.19 13.21 -12.85
CA VAL A 587 9.38 12.02 -13.70
C VAL A 587 9.29 12.45 -15.17
N PRO A 588 10.36 12.29 -15.97
CA PRO A 588 10.38 12.75 -17.36
C PRO A 588 9.45 11.93 -18.26
N ASP A 589 9.17 12.44 -19.47
CA ASP A 589 8.54 11.62 -20.52
C ASP A 589 9.50 10.51 -20.97
N PRO A 590 9.00 9.29 -21.22
CA PRO A 590 9.82 8.18 -21.70
C PRO A 590 10.33 8.45 -23.12
N ASP A 591 11.41 7.77 -23.51
CA ASP A 591 11.82 7.75 -24.92
C ASP A 591 10.69 7.13 -25.76
N PRO A 592 10.22 7.76 -26.85
CA PRO A 592 9.19 7.21 -27.72
C PRO A 592 9.47 5.80 -28.25
N LEU A 593 10.74 5.39 -28.29
CA LEU A 593 11.16 4.04 -28.70
C LEU A 593 10.88 2.96 -27.65
N TYR A 594 10.68 3.34 -26.38
CA TYR A 594 10.60 2.45 -25.23
C TYR A 594 9.31 2.60 -24.40
N ILE A 595 8.25 3.11 -25.01
CA ILE A 595 6.97 3.37 -24.32
C ILE A 595 6.30 2.05 -23.91
N ASN A 596 5.84 1.94 -22.67
CA ASN A 596 4.74 1.07 -22.29
C ASN A 596 3.45 1.89 -22.23
N LYS A 597 2.43 1.52 -23.04
CA LYS A 597 1.21 2.33 -23.16
C LYS A 597 0.33 2.33 -21.91
N LEU A 598 0.51 1.35 -21.01
CA LEU A 598 -0.17 1.29 -19.72
C LEU A 598 0.10 2.52 -18.86
N TYR A 599 1.30 3.09 -18.97
CA TYR A 599 1.78 4.13 -18.08
C TYR A 599 1.79 5.53 -18.69
N ILE A 600 1.17 5.72 -19.86
CA ILE A 600 0.99 7.06 -20.44
C ILE A 600 -0.05 7.83 -19.62
N ASN A 601 0.27 9.06 -19.21
CA ASN A 601 -0.61 9.90 -18.36
C ASN A 601 -1.08 9.20 -17.06
N HIS A 602 -0.24 8.31 -16.52
CA HIS A 602 -0.55 7.48 -15.37
C HIS A 602 0.22 7.96 -14.12
N THR A 603 -0.33 7.75 -12.92
CA THR A 603 0.34 8.09 -11.64
C THR A 603 1.65 7.33 -11.47
N ASP A 604 1.67 6.08 -11.92
CA ASP A 604 2.83 5.19 -11.86
C ASP A 604 3.74 5.31 -13.09
N ARG A 605 3.77 6.48 -13.76
CA ARG A 605 4.62 6.71 -14.93
C ARG A 605 6.10 6.44 -14.69
N PHE A 606 6.55 6.47 -13.43
CA PHE A 606 7.92 6.11 -13.03
C PHE A 606 8.30 4.65 -13.32
N ARG A 607 7.32 3.80 -13.68
CA ARG A 607 7.55 2.40 -14.08
C ARG A 607 8.03 2.24 -15.52
N GLN A 608 7.92 3.28 -16.35
CA GLN A 608 8.39 3.23 -17.75
C GLN A 608 9.88 2.85 -17.81
N TYR A 609 10.21 1.93 -18.72
CA TYR A 609 11.60 1.56 -18.99
C TYR A 609 12.42 2.77 -19.49
N GLY A 610 13.69 2.85 -19.06
CA GLY A 610 14.67 3.80 -19.61
C GLY A 610 14.57 5.22 -19.07
N LEU A 611 13.69 5.52 -18.11
CA LEU A 611 13.54 6.89 -17.58
C LEU A 611 14.83 7.46 -16.96
N TRP A 612 15.71 6.62 -16.44
CA TRP A 612 17.02 7.04 -15.91
C TRP A 612 17.93 7.60 -17.02
N GLU A 613 17.83 7.11 -18.26
CA GLU A 613 18.67 7.60 -19.36
C GLU A 613 18.27 9.03 -19.79
N ARG A 614 17.02 9.42 -19.53
CA ARG A 614 16.52 10.78 -19.85
C ARG A 614 17.28 11.89 -19.13
N TYR A 615 17.95 11.59 -18.01
CA TYR A 615 18.70 12.58 -17.25
C TYR A 615 19.78 13.27 -18.10
N ALA A 616 20.59 12.49 -18.84
CA ALA A 616 21.68 13.04 -19.64
C ALA A 616 21.18 13.92 -20.82
N GLU A 617 19.97 13.65 -21.31
CA GLU A 617 19.33 14.44 -22.37
C GLU A 617 18.77 15.76 -21.86
N LEU A 618 18.18 15.76 -20.66
CA LEU A 618 17.59 16.94 -20.04
C LEU A 618 18.66 17.90 -19.49
N TYR A 619 19.81 17.35 -19.11
CA TYR A 619 20.89 18.08 -18.47
C TYR A 619 22.21 17.94 -19.25
N PRO A 620 22.32 18.29 -20.55
CA PRO A 620 23.46 17.88 -21.39
C PRO A 620 24.81 18.49 -20.98
N GLU A 621 24.82 19.76 -20.54
CA GLU A 621 26.04 20.55 -20.30
C GLU A 621 26.46 20.64 -18.82
N GLY A 622 25.60 20.22 -17.89
CA GLY A 622 25.83 20.33 -16.45
C GLY A 622 24.75 19.59 -15.68
N ASP A 623 24.86 19.51 -14.35
CA ASP A 623 23.90 18.80 -13.51
C ASP A 623 22.83 19.74 -12.93
N LEU A 624 21.79 19.13 -12.36
CA LEU A 624 20.64 19.80 -11.76
C LEU A 624 21.05 20.88 -10.74
N VAL A 625 20.50 22.10 -10.91
CA VAL A 625 20.64 23.20 -9.95
C VAL A 625 19.25 23.62 -9.48
N TYR A 626 18.97 23.45 -8.20
CA TYR A 626 17.70 23.81 -7.57
C TYR A 626 17.86 25.10 -6.75
N TYR A 627 17.02 26.10 -7.01
CA TYR A 627 17.02 27.39 -6.34
C TYR A 627 15.87 27.45 -5.33
N VAL A 628 16.17 27.40 -4.04
CA VAL A 628 15.16 27.45 -2.98
C VAL A 628 14.37 28.76 -3.06
N GLY A 629 13.05 28.65 -3.16
CA GLY A 629 12.12 29.77 -3.30
C GLY A 629 11.79 30.15 -4.75
N GLU A 630 12.51 29.60 -5.74
CA GLU A 630 12.27 29.84 -7.17
C GLU A 630 11.88 28.55 -7.91
N SER A 631 12.60 27.46 -7.66
CA SER A 631 12.36 26.14 -8.26
C SER A 631 11.14 25.43 -7.65
N ASP A 632 10.49 24.59 -8.46
CA ASP A 632 9.35 23.75 -8.10
C ASP A 632 9.79 22.28 -8.11
N TYR A 633 9.88 21.62 -6.95
CA TYR A 633 10.37 20.23 -6.84
C TYR A 633 9.56 19.23 -7.68
N LYS A 634 8.32 19.56 -8.04
CA LYS A 634 7.50 18.69 -8.91
C LYS A 634 7.93 18.72 -10.38
N LYS A 635 8.74 19.70 -10.77
CA LYS A 635 9.16 19.95 -12.16
C LYS A 635 10.68 20.01 -12.32
N ASP A 636 11.35 20.56 -11.33
CA ASP A 636 12.76 20.93 -11.39
C ASP A 636 13.66 20.00 -10.57
N TRP A 637 13.07 19.11 -9.74
CA TRP A 637 13.80 18.08 -8.99
C TRP A 637 13.54 16.71 -9.60
N PHE A 638 14.55 16.14 -10.26
CA PHE A 638 14.44 14.86 -10.93
C PHE A 638 14.22 13.72 -9.91
N PHE A 639 13.38 12.73 -10.23
CA PHE A 639 12.92 11.72 -9.27
C PHE A 639 14.01 10.77 -8.72
N ALA A 640 15.14 10.63 -9.43
CA ALA A 640 16.24 9.75 -9.02
C ALA A 640 17.61 10.37 -9.35
N GLN A 641 18.53 10.40 -8.39
CA GLN A 641 19.92 10.78 -8.68
C GLN A 641 20.64 9.62 -9.37
N VAL A 642 20.97 9.81 -10.65
CA VAL A 642 21.51 8.77 -11.53
C VAL A 642 22.90 9.14 -12.03
N THR A 643 23.66 8.18 -12.54
CA THR A 643 24.90 8.47 -13.24
C THR A 643 24.62 8.96 -14.66
N ARG A 644 25.52 9.80 -15.18
CA ARG A 644 25.47 10.32 -16.56
C ARG A 644 26.22 9.39 -17.50
N LYS A 645 25.50 8.82 -18.47
CA LYS A 645 26.09 8.04 -19.56
C LYS A 645 26.81 8.97 -20.55
N LYS A 646 28.05 8.64 -20.90
CA LYS A 646 28.88 9.35 -21.89
C LYS A 646 28.81 8.67 -23.26
N GLU A 647 29.19 9.38 -24.33
CA GLU A 647 29.20 8.86 -25.71
C GLU A 647 30.06 7.59 -25.87
N ASN A 648 31.12 7.46 -25.07
CA ASN A 648 31.99 6.28 -25.07
C ASN A 648 31.42 5.07 -24.28
N GLY A 649 30.18 5.15 -23.80
CA GLY A 649 29.51 4.10 -23.02
C GLY A 649 29.89 4.03 -21.54
N THR A 650 30.74 4.93 -21.05
CA THR A 650 31.09 5.01 -19.61
C THR A 650 30.08 5.84 -18.83
N TYR A 651 30.08 5.69 -17.50
CA TYR A 651 29.20 6.42 -16.59
C TYR A 651 30.00 7.36 -15.69
N GLU A 652 29.55 8.60 -15.57
CA GLU A 652 30.09 9.62 -14.68
C GLU A 652 29.10 9.93 -13.55
N GLY A 653 29.58 10.19 -12.34
CA GLY A 653 28.71 10.64 -11.24
C GLY A 653 28.14 12.04 -11.48
N THR A 654 26.90 12.27 -11.07
CA THR A 654 26.26 13.60 -11.17
C THR A 654 26.29 14.33 -9.83
N ALA A 655 26.52 15.64 -9.84
CA ALA A 655 26.55 16.49 -8.67
C ALA A 655 25.44 17.55 -8.71
N TRP A 656 24.34 17.29 -8.01
CA TRP A 656 23.23 18.24 -7.92
C TRP A 656 23.57 19.38 -6.95
N GLN A 657 23.10 20.58 -7.24
CA GLN A 657 23.33 21.77 -6.42
C GLN A 657 22.01 22.29 -5.86
N ILE A 658 21.96 22.50 -4.54
CA ILE A 658 20.88 23.24 -3.89
C ILE A 658 21.43 24.62 -3.52
N LYS A 659 20.84 25.67 -4.11
CA LYS A 659 21.21 27.07 -3.85
C LYS A 659 20.12 27.74 -3.05
N PHE A 660 20.49 28.36 -1.94
CA PHE A 660 19.59 29.10 -1.08
C PHE A 660 20.33 30.29 -0.46
N THR A 661 19.56 31.29 -0.04
CA THR A 661 20.09 32.47 0.65
C THR A 661 19.55 32.49 2.07
N LEU A 662 20.41 32.82 3.03
CA LEU A 662 20.02 33.11 4.41
C LEU A 662 20.31 34.58 4.69
N ASP A 663 19.32 35.32 5.17
CA ASP A 663 19.47 36.74 5.50
C ASP A 663 20.45 36.95 6.67
N ALA A 664 20.48 35.98 7.60
CA ALA A 664 21.41 35.94 8.72
C ALA A 664 21.82 34.49 9.00
N VAL A 665 23.08 34.30 9.36
CA VAL A 665 23.64 33.02 9.84
C VAL A 665 24.19 33.27 11.23
N ASP A 666 23.70 32.53 12.21
CA ASP A 666 24.28 32.56 13.56
C ASP A 666 25.43 31.55 13.62
N ALA A 667 26.64 32.07 13.83
CA ALA A 667 27.85 31.25 13.87
C ALA A 667 27.92 30.33 15.11
N ASN A 668 27.09 30.57 16.13
CA ASN A 668 27.03 29.75 17.34
C ASN A 668 25.98 28.64 17.27
N GLU A 669 25.11 28.65 16.26
CA GLU A 669 24.05 27.67 16.08
C GLU A 669 24.47 26.54 15.14
N THR A 670 23.84 25.37 15.32
CA THR A 670 24.07 24.20 14.46
C THR A 670 22.96 24.06 13.43
N TYR A 671 23.33 23.99 12.16
CA TYR A 671 22.40 23.76 11.05
C TYR A 671 22.48 22.29 10.61
N THR A 672 21.32 21.62 10.52
CA THR A 672 21.24 20.21 10.11
C THR A 672 20.60 20.10 8.74
N LEU A 673 21.25 19.39 7.81
CA LEU A 673 20.63 18.90 6.59
C LEU A 673 20.21 17.45 6.80
N GLN A 674 18.93 17.16 6.62
CA GLN A 674 18.40 15.79 6.64
C GLN A 674 18.04 15.39 5.21
N VAL A 675 18.44 14.18 4.80
CA VAL A 675 18.14 13.61 3.49
C VAL A 675 17.44 12.28 3.72
N ALA A 676 16.17 12.19 3.32
CA ALA A 676 15.46 10.92 3.22
C ALA A 676 15.53 10.40 1.80
N LEU A 677 15.87 9.11 1.66
CA LEU A 677 15.87 8.41 0.38
C LEU A 677 14.79 7.34 0.43
N ALA A 678 14.02 7.22 -0.66
CA ALA A 678 13.08 6.11 -0.84
C ALA A 678 13.82 4.79 -1.09
N THR A 679 14.95 4.84 -1.83
CA THR A 679 15.80 3.69 -2.12
C THR A 679 17.19 4.14 -2.60
N ALA A 680 18.16 3.24 -2.59
CA ALA A 680 19.49 3.40 -3.17
C ALA A 680 19.96 2.04 -3.74
N HIS A 681 20.71 2.05 -4.84
CA HIS A 681 21.20 0.82 -5.46
C HIS A 681 22.64 0.97 -5.91
N VAL A 682 23.56 0.29 -5.21
CA VAL A 682 25.01 0.30 -5.48
C VAL A 682 25.55 1.74 -5.62
N SER A 683 25.10 2.61 -4.72
CA SER A 683 25.34 4.05 -4.79
C SER A 683 25.55 4.65 -3.41
N GLU A 684 26.46 5.64 -3.32
CA GLU A 684 26.68 6.46 -2.13
C GLU A 684 26.34 7.92 -2.47
N VAL A 685 25.58 8.58 -1.60
CA VAL A 685 25.32 10.02 -1.72
C VAL A 685 26.32 10.79 -0.86
N GLN A 686 27.14 11.62 -1.50
CA GLN A 686 28.06 12.52 -0.82
C GLN A 686 27.54 13.95 -0.80
N VAL A 687 27.43 14.52 0.39
CA VAL A 687 26.98 15.90 0.60
C VAL A 687 28.18 16.80 0.86
N ARG A 688 28.25 17.92 0.16
CA ARG A 688 29.25 18.98 0.37
C ARG A 688 28.56 20.32 0.53
N THR A 689 28.98 21.11 1.51
CA THR A 689 28.45 22.45 1.76
C THR A 689 29.52 23.50 1.45
N ALA A 690 29.10 24.59 0.81
CA ALA A 690 29.94 25.75 0.54
C ALA A 690 29.14 27.03 0.80
N ALA A 691 29.73 27.98 1.53
CA ALA A 691 29.09 29.25 1.87
C ALA A 691 29.89 30.43 1.31
N THR A 692 29.20 31.40 0.71
CA THR A 692 29.79 32.68 0.29
C THR A 692 29.08 33.82 1.01
N VAL A 693 29.80 34.56 1.85
CA VAL A 693 29.25 35.73 2.56
C VAL A 693 29.31 36.93 1.63
N ARG A 694 28.16 37.41 1.16
CA ARG A 694 28.06 38.73 0.50
C ARG A 694 27.93 39.79 1.58
N LYS A 695 28.95 40.62 1.77
CA LYS A 695 28.78 41.85 2.57
C LYS A 695 27.75 42.71 1.84
N ALA A 696 26.73 43.19 2.55
CA ALA A 696 25.87 44.23 2.03
C ALA A 696 26.75 45.44 1.73
N ASP A 697 26.87 45.81 0.46
CA ASP A 697 27.49 47.08 0.09
C ASP A 697 26.69 48.18 0.78
N SER A 698 27.37 48.99 1.59
CA SER A 698 26.79 50.15 2.22
C SER A 698 26.19 51.03 1.12
N ILE A 699 24.87 51.22 1.18
CA ILE A 699 24.22 52.32 0.47
C ILE A 699 24.76 53.60 1.14
N ASP A 700 25.84 54.14 0.58
CA ASP A 700 26.19 55.54 0.79
C ASP A 700 25.03 56.37 0.23
N SER A 701 24.18 56.84 1.13
CA SER A 701 23.20 57.88 0.84
C SER A 701 23.84 59.24 1.12
N PRO A 702 23.72 60.24 0.22
CA PRO A 702 24.20 61.59 0.48
C PRO A 702 23.40 62.31 1.57
#